data_AF-A0A7X6UM44-F1
#
_entry.id   AF-A0A7X6UM44-F1
#
_cell.length_a   1.000
_cell.length_b   1.000
_cell.length_c   1.000
_cell.angle_alpha   90.00
_cell.angle_beta   90.00
_cell.angle_gamma   90.00
#
_symmetry.space_group_name_H-M   'P 1'
#
loop_
_entity.id
_entity.type
_entity.pdbx_description
1 polymer ?
#
loop_
_entity_poly.entity_id
_entity_poly.type
_entity_poly.pdbx_seq_one_letter_code
_entity_poly.pdbx_strand_id
1 'polypeptide(L)'
;MKVVYAKYNRGRRPEFQIETTVMECDGKRFVRKRALTTQATNYPASIVEGQKLLADNFSSTTLILPKVLEQADSSVTFDYVEGTSLDTLLYDAVLAGDRSAFFELVDGYMVLLKDASKESVVNMAGQKEGDFETSKLRLYQGVDMSAFDGQTLINIAPLDIVFDNIIKKNDTYYLIDNEWVFPLHLPLTYLLYRSLHDFYQYKHDTVTIESLIPITELWVRYKITDELQTQYVLMEQNFQEYVIGPGREYQINTNYLQPVYVTADIVGAFQSFNTGMPVADNRICLDAHHAHELAAKEAVLDDILHSTSWQTFVRLRNFCDNLFPAQSLRKRIGIGAIRPFISFYRLVRRKLSKSPKTILVIDDIIPHFDRDAGSRSVYSYIQYFLDRGLSVKFMGDTFHRHEPYATVLESMGVELLYGPWFKSNWQAWINQNAANLDFVLVNRPQVAQKYLKYLKENTKARTLYFACDLHWLRFERQFKQDGLATSREQSEHWKNVETEICTMADITFLFSSVEAELVKKMIPGSNVRQVPVYLYNNIPESTDAPFEKRTDLLVVGGFKHSPNTDAVMWLIREILPLIRQELPDVKLYIVGRDPPESLMALASELNVITGAISDDELKSLYTRTRLALVPLRYGAGVKGKTVEAMANGLPIVSTSIGVEGIPGSENIVEVADDACAFAQKVIFLYTDSTRWNGISEKSLQYVAKHFSNVNVDTAMNDFLPAALNKR
;
A
#
# COMPACT_ATOMS: atom_id res chain seq x y z
N MET A 1 31.95 -4.75 -12.59
CA MET A 1 30.89 -3.79 -12.19
C MET A 1 29.71 -4.55 -11.62
N LYS A 2 29.32 -4.26 -10.39
CA LYS A 2 28.15 -4.84 -9.70
C LYS A 2 27.04 -3.79 -9.63
N VAL A 3 25.81 -4.14 -9.96
CA VAL A 3 24.65 -3.27 -9.72
C VAL A 3 24.30 -3.33 -8.24
N VAL A 4 24.29 -2.18 -7.56
CA VAL A 4 23.96 -2.04 -6.13
C VAL A 4 22.50 -1.61 -5.97
N TYR A 5 21.97 -0.85 -6.92
CA TYR A 5 20.60 -0.37 -6.93
C TYR A 5 20.11 -0.22 -8.37
N ALA A 6 18.82 -0.47 -8.61
CA ALA A 6 18.17 -0.25 -9.90
C ALA A 6 16.74 0.26 -9.71
N LYS A 7 16.36 1.29 -10.46
CA LYS A 7 15.02 1.89 -10.51
C LYS A 7 14.53 1.88 -11.95
N TYR A 8 13.27 1.54 -12.16
CA TYR A 8 12.62 1.49 -13.47
C TYR A 8 11.41 2.42 -13.48
N ASN A 9 11.25 3.27 -14.49
CA ASN A 9 10.16 4.26 -14.57
C ASN A 9 9.08 3.91 -15.63
N ARG A 10 8.51 2.70 -15.56
CA ARG A 10 7.58 2.16 -16.58
C ARG A 10 6.23 2.89 -16.68
N GLY A 11 5.91 3.77 -15.73
CA GLY A 11 4.66 4.55 -15.71
C GLY A 11 4.64 5.72 -16.71
N ARG A 12 5.79 6.16 -17.21
CA ARG A 12 5.91 7.29 -18.16
C ARG A 12 5.53 6.89 -19.58
N ARG A 13 5.35 7.87 -20.46
CA ARG A 13 5.23 7.60 -21.90
C ARG A 13 6.41 6.76 -22.40
N PRO A 14 6.20 5.84 -23.37
CA PRO A 14 7.24 4.91 -23.82
C PRO A 14 8.57 5.56 -24.18
N GLU A 15 8.55 6.77 -24.77
CA GLU A 15 9.71 7.57 -25.14
C GLU A 15 10.55 8.11 -23.96
N PHE A 16 10.02 8.05 -22.73
CA PHE A 16 10.70 8.54 -21.51
C PHE A 16 11.04 7.42 -20.52
N GLN A 17 10.85 6.16 -20.91
CA GLN A 17 11.09 5.01 -20.04
C GLN A 17 12.59 4.64 -20.02
N ILE A 18 13.20 4.76 -18.86
CA ILE A 18 14.57 4.42 -18.52
C ILE A 18 14.69 3.59 -17.24
N GLU A 19 15.82 2.89 -17.14
CA GLU A 19 16.36 2.28 -15.96
C GLU A 19 17.48 3.16 -15.41
N THR A 20 17.42 3.51 -14.14
CA THR A 20 18.51 4.18 -13.42
C THR A 20 19.17 3.16 -12.49
N THR A 21 20.45 2.87 -12.72
CA THR A 21 21.23 1.92 -11.93
C THR A 21 22.39 2.60 -11.22
N VAL A 22 22.61 2.25 -9.95
CA VAL A 22 23.86 2.56 -9.25
C VAL A 22 24.76 1.34 -9.37
N MET A 23 25.94 1.53 -9.94
CA MET A 23 26.93 0.49 -10.17
C MET A 23 28.16 0.74 -9.32
N GLU A 24 28.81 -0.32 -8.86
CA GLU A 24 30.06 -0.27 -8.10
C GLU A 24 31.17 -1.06 -8.80
N CYS A 25 32.35 -0.44 -8.89
CA CYS A 25 33.58 -1.05 -9.41
C CYS A 25 34.76 -0.53 -8.59
N ASP A 26 35.54 -1.44 -8.00
CA ASP A 26 36.76 -1.12 -7.24
C ASP A 26 36.54 -0.05 -6.15
N GLY A 27 35.41 -0.15 -5.43
CA GLY A 27 35.03 0.77 -4.36
C GLY A 27 34.52 2.14 -4.82
N LYS A 28 34.42 2.39 -6.14
CA LYS A 28 33.82 3.59 -6.71
C LYS A 28 32.42 3.33 -7.25
N ARG A 29 31.52 4.29 -7.06
CA ARG A 29 30.13 4.22 -7.51
C ARG A 29 29.88 5.11 -8.72
N PHE A 30 28.95 4.68 -9.56
CA PHE A 30 28.54 5.34 -10.79
C PHE A 30 27.02 5.23 -10.96
N VAL A 31 26.39 6.18 -11.63
CA VAL A 31 24.96 6.13 -11.96
C VAL A 31 24.81 5.97 -13.47
N ARG A 32 24.16 4.90 -13.93
CA ARG A 32 23.85 4.68 -15.34
C ARG A 32 22.36 4.78 -15.58
N LYS A 33 21.96 5.62 -16.54
CA LYS A 33 20.61 5.76 -17.07
C LYS A 33 20.53 5.09 -18.44
N ARG A 34 19.64 4.12 -18.61
CA ARG A 34 19.52 3.30 -19.82
C ARG A 34 18.07 3.25 -20.33
N ALA A 35 17.85 3.40 -21.63
CA ALA A 35 16.52 3.27 -22.24
C ALA A 35 15.91 1.87 -22.02
N LEU A 36 14.62 1.83 -21.68
CA LEU A 36 13.85 0.58 -21.51
C LEU A 36 13.09 0.17 -22.77
N THR A 37 12.82 1.11 -23.65
CA THR A 37 12.09 0.89 -24.90
C THR A 37 12.94 1.37 -26.07
N THR A 38 12.62 0.88 -27.27
CA THR A 38 13.19 1.41 -28.52
C THR A 38 12.78 2.86 -28.79
N GLN A 39 11.65 3.32 -28.24
CA GLN A 39 11.20 4.70 -28.37
C GLN A 39 12.02 5.65 -27.47
N ALA A 40 12.52 5.16 -26.34
CA ALA A 40 13.35 5.91 -25.41
C ALA A 40 14.85 5.92 -25.77
N THR A 41 15.26 5.31 -26.88
CA THR A 41 16.68 5.17 -27.24
C THR A 41 17.42 6.51 -27.17
N ASN A 42 16.85 7.59 -27.73
CA ASN A 42 17.52 8.90 -27.75
C ASN A 42 17.40 9.70 -26.44
N TYR A 43 16.56 9.26 -25.49
CA TYR A 43 16.27 10.04 -24.28
C TYR A 43 17.46 10.16 -23.31
N PRO A 44 18.31 9.14 -23.07
CA PRO A 44 19.56 9.32 -22.33
C PRO A 44 20.48 10.42 -22.88
N ALA A 45 20.50 10.67 -24.19
CA ALA A 45 21.27 11.75 -24.77
C ALA A 45 20.69 13.13 -24.44
N SER A 46 19.36 13.27 -24.36
CA SER A 46 18.73 14.55 -23.99
C SER A 46 19.02 14.97 -22.55
N ILE A 47 19.32 14.03 -21.66
CA ILE A 47 19.77 14.35 -20.28
C ILE A 47 21.12 15.09 -20.29
N VAL A 48 22.03 14.69 -21.19
CA VAL A 48 23.34 15.35 -21.38
C VAL A 48 23.17 16.73 -22.01
N GLU A 49 22.23 16.88 -22.95
CA GLU A 49 21.87 18.19 -23.49
C GLU A 49 21.30 19.11 -22.41
N GLY A 50 20.45 18.57 -21.53
CA GLY A 50 19.97 19.26 -20.33
C GLY A 50 21.09 19.70 -19.39
N GLN A 51 22.13 18.88 -19.19
CA GLN A 51 23.30 19.28 -18.39
C GLN A 51 24.04 20.47 -19.01
N LYS A 52 24.15 20.53 -20.35
CA LYS A 52 24.77 21.67 -21.04
C LYS A 52 23.94 22.95 -20.84
N LEU A 53 22.62 22.86 -21.02
CA LEU A 53 21.71 23.99 -20.77
C LEU A 53 21.82 24.51 -19.34
N LEU A 54 21.90 23.61 -18.35
CA LEU A 54 22.13 23.97 -16.96
C LEU A 54 23.49 24.66 -16.77
N ALA A 55 24.57 24.11 -17.31
CA ALA A 55 25.92 24.67 -17.19
C ALA A 55 26.07 26.04 -17.86
N ASP A 56 25.33 26.31 -18.93
CA ASP A 56 25.33 27.61 -19.62
C ASP A 56 24.55 28.70 -18.85
N ASN A 57 23.69 28.30 -17.90
CA ASN A 57 22.80 29.21 -17.18
C ASN A 57 23.10 29.35 -15.68
N PHE A 58 23.65 28.32 -15.03
CA PHE A 58 24.06 28.35 -13.62
C PHE A 58 25.57 28.57 -13.49
N SER A 59 25.99 29.29 -12.45
CA SER A 59 27.39 29.38 -12.06
C SER A 59 27.91 28.04 -11.57
N SER A 60 29.06 27.62 -12.09
CA SER A 60 29.75 26.39 -11.69
C SER A 60 30.22 26.40 -10.22
N THR A 61 30.19 27.55 -9.55
CA THR A 61 30.49 27.65 -8.11
C THR A 61 29.28 27.36 -7.22
N THR A 62 28.06 27.46 -7.76
CA THR A 62 26.80 27.35 -7.01
C THR A 62 26.11 26.02 -7.28
N LEU A 63 26.03 25.60 -8.54
CA LEU A 63 25.43 24.34 -8.97
C LEU A 63 26.46 23.45 -9.69
N ILE A 64 26.70 22.26 -9.15
CA ILE A 64 27.61 21.26 -9.73
C ILE A 64 26.79 20.11 -10.31
N LEU A 65 27.10 19.75 -11.55
CA LEU A 65 26.48 18.61 -12.25
C LEU A 65 27.40 17.39 -12.20
N PRO A 66 26.87 16.18 -12.02
CA PRO A 66 27.62 14.94 -12.13
C PRO A 66 28.32 14.82 -13.49
N LYS A 67 29.61 14.50 -13.48
CA LYS A 67 30.41 14.37 -14.70
C LYS A 67 29.92 13.18 -15.54
N VAL A 68 29.72 13.41 -16.84
CA VAL A 68 29.48 12.34 -17.82
C VAL A 68 30.76 11.54 -18.02
N LEU A 69 30.70 10.23 -17.78
CA LEU A 69 31.82 9.31 -17.93
C LEU A 69 31.76 8.52 -19.24
N GLU A 70 30.57 8.10 -19.61
CA GLU A 70 30.31 7.28 -20.80
C GLU A 70 28.95 7.66 -21.39
N GLN A 71 28.89 7.81 -22.70
CA GLN A 71 27.65 8.05 -23.43
C GLN A 71 27.60 7.10 -24.63
N ALA A 72 26.50 6.35 -24.74
CA ALA A 72 26.17 5.46 -25.83
C ALA A 72 24.75 5.78 -26.34
N ASP A 73 24.37 5.22 -27.49
CA ASP A 73 23.11 5.52 -28.15
C ASP A 73 21.88 5.37 -27.25
N SER A 74 21.87 4.39 -26.33
CA SER A 74 20.74 4.10 -25.43
C SER A 74 21.07 4.20 -23.95
N SER A 75 22.20 4.79 -23.56
CA SER A 75 22.57 4.94 -22.15
C SER A 75 23.61 6.02 -21.90
N VAL A 76 23.55 6.62 -20.71
CA VAL A 76 24.57 7.54 -20.20
C VAL A 76 24.99 7.13 -18.79
N THR A 77 26.28 7.23 -18.48
CA THR A 77 26.83 6.95 -17.14
C THR A 77 27.48 8.21 -16.57
N PHE A 78 27.15 8.52 -15.32
CA PHE A 78 27.66 9.66 -14.56
C PHE A 78 28.47 9.20 -13.34
N ASP A 79 29.34 10.07 -12.84
CA ASP A 79 29.92 9.92 -11.49
C ASP A 79 28.79 9.92 -10.43
N TYR A 80 28.95 9.11 -9.37
CA TYR A 80 28.03 9.10 -8.23
C TYR A 80 28.38 10.24 -7.26
N VAL A 81 27.37 11.01 -6.84
CA VAL A 81 27.53 12.06 -5.83
C VAL A 81 27.08 11.54 -4.48
N GLU A 82 28.01 11.39 -3.54
CA GLU A 82 27.69 11.07 -2.14
C GLU A 82 27.20 12.31 -1.40
N GLY A 83 26.24 12.21 -0.48
CA GLY A 83 25.82 13.30 0.40
C GLY A 83 24.36 13.20 0.82
N THR A 84 23.88 14.22 1.53
CA THR A 84 22.51 14.32 2.02
C THR A 84 21.69 15.22 1.09
N SER A 85 20.48 14.79 0.73
CA SER A 85 19.59 15.62 -0.07
C SER A 85 19.09 16.82 0.73
N LEU A 86 18.78 17.91 0.05
CA LEU A 86 18.20 19.11 0.66
C LEU A 86 16.85 18.77 1.30
N ASP A 87 16.09 17.85 0.70
CA ASP A 87 14.85 17.29 1.25
C ASP A 87 15.07 16.66 2.63
N THR A 88 16.09 15.81 2.78
CA THR A 88 16.43 15.20 4.08
C THR A 88 16.87 16.26 5.10
N LEU A 89 17.71 17.22 4.70
CA LEU A 89 18.16 18.29 5.61
C LEU A 89 17.00 19.16 6.10
N LEU A 90 16.03 19.47 5.22
CA LEU A 90 14.82 20.21 5.59
C LEU A 90 13.98 19.41 6.59
N TYR A 91 13.82 18.10 6.36
CA TYR A 91 13.04 17.27 7.28
C TYR A 91 13.75 17.06 8.62
N ASP A 92 15.07 16.91 8.63
CA ASP A 92 15.87 16.84 9.87
C ASP A 92 15.70 18.12 10.72
N ALA A 93 15.67 19.30 10.08
CA ALA A 93 15.38 20.55 10.76
C ALA A 93 13.96 20.56 11.37
N VAL A 94 12.98 20.02 10.65
CA VAL A 94 11.61 19.86 11.18
C VAL A 94 11.58 18.94 12.40
N LEU A 95 12.23 17.77 12.33
CA LEU A 95 12.30 16.81 13.43
C LEU A 95 13.03 17.37 14.65
N ALA A 96 14.04 18.22 14.43
CA ALA A 96 14.75 18.93 15.48
C ALA A 96 13.94 20.11 16.07
N GLY A 97 12.81 20.48 15.47
CA GLY A 97 12.06 21.68 15.84
C GLY A 97 12.78 22.98 15.48
N ASP A 98 13.79 22.93 14.61
CA ASP A 98 14.64 24.07 14.25
C ASP A 98 14.07 24.81 13.04
N ARG A 99 13.22 25.80 13.34
CA ARG A 99 12.62 26.68 12.33
C ARG A 99 13.67 27.51 11.59
N SER A 100 14.74 27.95 12.26
CA SER A 100 15.75 28.82 11.65
C SER A 100 16.50 28.06 10.57
N ALA A 101 16.96 26.85 10.90
CA ALA A 101 17.64 25.98 9.96
C ALA A 101 16.76 25.66 8.74
N PHE A 102 15.47 25.41 8.95
CA PHE A 102 14.53 25.17 7.84
C PHE A 102 14.48 26.36 6.88
N PHE A 103 14.24 27.58 7.38
CA PHE A 103 14.16 28.77 6.52
C PHE A 103 15.50 29.12 5.87
N GLU A 104 16.63 28.91 6.55
CA GLU A 104 17.96 29.10 5.97
C GLU A 104 18.20 28.16 4.76
N LEU A 105 17.73 26.91 4.85
CA LEU A 105 17.83 25.96 3.75
C LEU A 105 16.93 26.35 2.56
N VAL A 106 15.68 26.78 2.80
CA VAL A 106 14.79 27.23 1.73
C VAL A 106 15.28 28.55 1.11
N ASP A 107 15.77 29.49 1.91
CA ASP A 107 16.36 30.75 1.42
C ASP A 107 17.62 30.48 0.59
N GLY A 108 18.48 29.55 1.02
CA GLY A 108 19.64 29.09 0.27
C GLY A 108 19.27 28.48 -1.08
N TYR A 109 18.19 27.69 -1.13
CA TYR A 109 17.63 27.17 -2.38
C TYR A 109 17.12 28.30 -3.29
N MET A 110 16.48 29.32 -2.75
CA MET A 110 16.03 30.47 -3.53
C MET A 110 17.20 31.30 -4.08
N VAL A 111 18.32 31.39 -3.35
CA VAL A 111 19.57 32.00 -3.85
C VAL A 111 20.15 31.17 -5.00
N LEU A 112 20.16 29.84 -4.87
CA LEU A 112 20.55 28.94 -5.97
C LEU A 112 19.72 29.20 -7.23
N LEU A 113 18.39 29.26 -7.13
CA LEU A 113 17.55 29.49 -8.31
C LEU A 113 17.79 30.87 -8.96
N LYS A 114 18.12 31.89 -8.16
CA LYS A 114 18.44 33.23 -8.66
C LYS A 114 19.74 33.30 -9.45
N ASP A 115 20.68 32.40 -9.19
CA ASP A 115 21.95 32.31 -9.93
C ASP A 115 21.74 32.11 -11.44
N ALA A 116 20.67 31.39 -11.81
CA ALA A 116 20.25 31.21 -13.21
C ALA A 116 19.26 32.26 -13.73
N SER A 117 18.95 33.29 -12.92
CA SER A 117 18.13 34.44 -13.34
C SER A 117 19.04 35.61 -13.72
N LYS A 118 18.78 36.26 -14.87
CA LYS A 118 19.52 37.46 -15.31
C LYS A 118 18.60 38.68 -15.26
N GLU A 119 18.38 39.23 -14.07
CA GLU A 119 17.81 40.56 -13.71
C GLU A 119 16.73 41.24 -14.59
N SER A 120 16.05 40.52 -15.48
CA SER A 120 15.00 41.05 -16.33
C SER A 120 13.67 40.54 -15.81
N VAL A 121 13.02 41.37 -15.00
CA VAL A 121 11.57 41.28 -14.77
C VAL A 121 10.93 41.45 -16.14
N VAL A 122 10.31 40.40 -16.68
CA VAL A 122 9.56 40.51 -17.92
C VAL A 122 8.21 41.15 -17.61
N ASN A 123 7.86 42.16 -18.41
CA ASN A 123 6.49 42.67 -18.46
C ASN A 123 5.70 41.69 -19.34
N MET A 124 4.88 40.85 -18.73
CA MET A 124 4.13 39.79 -19.44
C MET A 124 2.89 40.36 -20.14
N ALA A 125 2.54 41.63 -19.86
CA ALA A 125 1.50 42.37 -20.55
C ALA A 125 1.78 42.44 -22.07
N GLY A 126 1.05 41.62 -22.84
CA GLY A 126 1.06 41.62 -24.30
C GLY A 126 1.82 40.45 -24.96
N GLN A 127 2.40 39.53 -24.20
CA GLN A 127 3.05 38.33 -24.73
C GLN A 127 2.07 37.14 -24.82
N LYS A 128 2.18 36.28 -25.84
CA LYS A 128 1.29 35.12 -26.05
C LYS A 128 1.95 33.83 -25.59
N GLU A 129 1.17 32.79 -25.28
CA GLU A 129 1.66 31.45 -24.87
C GLU A 129 2.79 30.92 -25.78
N GLY A 130 2.64 31.09 -27.10
CA GLY A 130 3.62 30.62 -28.10
C GLY A 130 4.96 31.36 -28.12
N ASP A 131 5.05 32.53 -27.47
CA ASP A 131 6.29 33.31 -27.40
C ASP A 131 7.28 32.73 -26.36
N PHE A 132 6.81 31.84 -25.48
CA PHE A 132 7.60 31.23 -24.40
C PHE A 132 7.90 29.74 -24.59
N GLU A 133 7.25 29.09 -25.55
CA GLU A 133 7.22 27.64 -25.64
C GLU A 133 7.81 27.14 -26.97
N THR A 134 9.10 26.83 -26.95
CA THR A 134 9.83 26.21 -28.08
C THR A 134 9.81 24.69 -28.04
N SER A 135 9.17 24.10 -27.03
CA SER A 135 9.18 22.65 -26.74
C SER A 135 7.80 22.01 -26.94
N LYS A 136 7.76 20.67 -26.97
CA LYS A 136 6.50 19.90 -27.02
C LYS A 136 5.78 19.80 -25.66
N LEU A 137 6.33 20.39 -24.60
CA LEU A 137 5.86 20.31 -23.23
C LEU A 137 4.45 20.90 -23.03
N ARG A 138 4.14 22.00 -23.73
CA ARG A 138 2.88 22.77 -23.60
C ARG A 138 2.60 23.20 -22.16
N LEU A 139 3.62 23.60 -21.42
CA LEU A 139 3.55 23.93 -20.00
C LEU A 139 2.56 25.06 -19.70
N TYR A 140 2.52 26.07 -20.57
CA TYR A 140 1.68 27.26 -20.39
C TYR A 140 0.29 27.13 -21.03
N GLN A 141 -0.08 25.95 -21.54
CA GLN A 141 -1.36 25.75 -22.19
C GLN A 141 -2.52 26.06 -21.23
N GLY A 142 -3.31 27.09 -21.54
CA GLY A 142 -4.47 27.50 -20.75
C GLY A 142 -4.13 28.30 -19.49
N VAL A 143 -2.87 28.67 -19.30
CA VAL A 143 -2.38 29.47 -18.16
C VAL A 143 -2.64 30.96 -18.42
N ASP A 144 -3.15 31.67 -17.42
CA ASP A 144 -3.26 33.12 -17.47
C ASP A 144 -1.90 33.77 -17.25
N MET A 145 -1.28 34.19 -18.35
CA MET A 145 0.06 34.78 -18.33
C MET A 145 0.14 36.11 -17.57
N SER A 146 -0.98 36.83 -17.40
CA SER A 146 -1.00 38.10 -16.67
C SER A 146 -0.74 37.93 -15.17
N ALA A 147 -1.02 36.74 -14.61
CA ALA A 147 -0.74 36.40 -13.22
C ALA A 147 0.77 36.45 -12.87
N PHE A 148 1.65 36.37 -13.87
CA PHE A 148 3.10 36.39 -13.68
C PHE A 148 3.73 37.78 -13.77
N ASP A 149 2.94 38.83 -13.93
CA ASP A 149 3.45 40.20 -13.99
C ASP A 149 4.27 40.54 -12.73
N GLY A 150 5.53 40.93 -12.94
CA GLY A 150 6.46 41.24 -11.85
C GLY A 150 7.17 40.04 -11.21
N GLN A 151 6.92 38.81 -11.67
CA GLN A 151 7.70 37.63 -11.24
C GLN A 151 9.11 37.64 -11.81
N THR A 152 10.09 37.15 -11.03
CA THR A 152 11.43 36.84 -11.55
C THR A 152 11.38 35.55 -12.36
N LEU A 153 11.91 35.58 -13.58
CA LEU A 153 12.02 34.41 -14.43
C LEU A 153 13.44 33.81 -14.37
N ILE A 154 13.52 32.49 -14.46
CA ILE A 154 14.73 31.74 -14.82
C ILE A 154 14.74 31.53 -16.34
N ASN A 155 15.90 31.63 -16.97
CA ASN A 155 16.06 31.60 -18.44
C ASN A 155 15.91 30.20 -19.07
N ILE A 156 15.77 29.17 -18.23
CA ILE A 156 15.56 27.78 -18.61
C ILE A 156 14.53 27.16 -17.68
N ALA A 157 14.01 26.01 -18.05
CA ALA A 157 13.05 25.26 -17.25
C ALA A 157 13.66 23.98 -16.70
N PRO A 158 14.37 24.05 -15.56
CA PRO A 158 14.99 22.89 -14.93
C PRO A 158 14.03 22.25 -13.93
N LEU A 159 12.99 21.57 -14.44
CA LEU A 159 11.88 21.06 -13.63
C LEU A 159 12.28 19.99 -12.61
N ASP A 160 13.48 19.40 -12.75
CA ASP A 160 14.07 18.47 -11.78
C ASP A 160 14.90 19.12 -10.67
N ILE A 161 15.08 20.45 -10.66
CA ILE A 161 15.68 21.15 -9.52
C ILE A 161 14.63 21.21 -8.40
N VAL A 162 14.43 20.07 -7.75
CA VAL A 162 13.59 19.87 -6.56
C VAL A 162 14.43 19.39 -5.40
N PHE A 163 13.96 19.58 -4.16
CA PHE A 163 14.77 19.35 -2.95
C PHE A 163 15.42 17.95 -2.88
N ASP A 164 14.75 16.91 -3.37
CA ASP A 164 15.26 15.54 -3.32
C ASP A 164 16.41 15.28 -4.31
N ASN A 165 16.39 15.97 -5.44
CA ASN A 165 17.39 15.82 -6.49
C ASN A 165 18.62 16.70 -6.23
N ILE A 166 18.65 17.45 -5.14
CA ILE A 166 19.74 18.35 -4.78
C ILE A 166 20.46 17.81 -3.56
N ILE A 167 21.73 17.48 -3.69
CA ILE A 167 22.62 17.20 -2.57
C ILE A 167 23.31 18.50 -2.16
N LYS A 168 23.20 18.89 -0.89
CA LYS A 168 23.90 20.07 -0.35
C LYS A 168 25.17 19.65 0.38
N LYS A 169 26.30 20.26 0.02
CA LYS A 169 27.57 20.13 0.76
C LYS A 169 28.12 21.52 1.02
N ASN A 170 28.16 21.94 2.29
CA ASN A 170 28.52 23.31 2.67
C ASN A 170 27.66 24.30 1.85
N ASP A 171 28.29 25.25 1.14
CA ASP A 171 27.61 26.27 0.33
C ASP A 171 27.46 25.87 -1.15
N THR A 172 27.64 24.59 -1.48
CA THR A 172 27.58 24.09 -2.86
C THR A 172 26.45 23.08 -3.04
N TYR A 173 25.72 23.19 -4.14
CA TYR A 173 24.61 22.31 -4.50
C TYR A 173 25.00 21.38 -5.65
N TYR A 174 24.64 20.11 -5.54
CA TYR A 174 24.87 19.09 -6.57
C TYR A 174 23.52 18.58 -7.06
N LEU A 175 23.23 18.74 -8.35
CA LEU A 175 21.98 18.24 -8.94
C LEU A 175 22.21 16.83 -9.48
N ILE A 176 21.63 15.82 -8.82
CA ILE A 176 21.85 14.40 -9.18
C ILE A 176 20.89 13.88 -10.25
N ASP A 177 19.82 14.62 -10.54
CA ASP A 177 18.85 14.29 -11.58
C ASP A 177 18.43 15.54 -12.37
N ASN A 178 18.34 15.43 -13.70
CA ASN A 178 18.13 16.55 -14.61
C ASN A 178 17.51 16.11 -15.95
N GLU A 179 16.59 15.16 -15.89
CA GLU A 179 15.87 14.64 -17.05
C GLU A 179 15.00 15.67 -17.76
N TRP A 180 14.47 16.64 -17.02
CA TRP A 180 13.52 17.64 -17.48
C TRP A 180 14.13 19.03 -17.46
N VAL A 181 14.91 19.34 -18.49
CA VAL A 181 15.50 20.67 -18.71
C VAL A 181 15.11 21.15 -20.10
N PHE A 182 14.40 22.28 -20.17
CA PHE A 182 13.90 22.84 -21.43
C PHE A 182 14.38 24.28 -21.66
N PRO A 183 14.58 24.69 -22.92
CA PRO A 183 14.91 26.07 -23.29
C PRO A 183 13.66 26.95 -23.31
N LEU A 184 12.99 27.08 -22.16
CA LEU A 184 11.83 27.94 -21.94
C LEU A 184 11.97 28.66 -20.60
N HIS A 185 11.46 29.88 -20.50
CA HIS A 185 11.55 30.67 -19.27
C HIS A 185 10.49 30.21 -18.25
N LEU A 186 10.84 30.18 -16.95
CA LEU A 186 9.89 29.84 -15.87
C LEU A 186 9.87 30.90 -14.77
N PRO A 187 8.71 31.16 -14.13
CA PRO A 187 8.68 31.82 -12.84
C PRO A 187 9.53 31.05 -11.83
N LEU A 188 10.45 31.75 -11.15
CA LEU A 188 11.30 31.13 -10.13
C LEU A 188 10.46 30.50 -9.01
N THR A 189 9.37 31.17 -8.62
CA THR A 189 8.46 30.71 -7.58
C THR A 189 7.65 29.47 -7.98
N TYR A 190 7.57 29.11 -9.27
CA TYR A 190 7.00 27.83 -9.71
C TYR A 190 7.87 26.64 -9.25
N LEU A 191 9.20 26.74 -9.40
CA LEU A 191 10.11 25.70 -8.93
C LEU A 191 10.10 25.56 -7.40
N LEU A 192 9.93 26.67 -6.67
CA LEU A 192 9.72 26.61 -5.22
C LEU A 192 8.38 25.95 -4.88
N TYR A 193 7.29 26.33 -5.58
CA TYR A 193 5.98 25.73 -5.39
C TYR A 193 6.03 24.21 -5.59
N ARG A 194 6.64 23.73 -6.68
CA ARG A 194 6.83 22.30 -6.96
C ARG A 194 7.57 21.61 -5.81
N SER A 195 8.72 22.14 -5.41
CA SER A 195 9.55 21.56 -4.34
C SER A 195 8.82 21.49 -3.00
N LEU A 196 8.09 22.56 -2.63
CA LEU A 196 7.31 22.58 -1.40
C LEU A 196 6.11 21.63 -1.47
N HIS A 197 5.43 21.58 -2.61
CA HIS A 197 4.31 20.66 -2.82
C HIS A 197 4.77 19.20 -2.66
N ASP A 198 5.90 18.84 -3.29
CA ASP A 198 6.50 17.51 -3.17
C ASP A 198 6.89 17.18 -1.71
N PHE A 199 7.54 18.13 -1.03
CA PHE A 199 7.99 18.00 0.36
C PHE A 199 6.84 17.81 1.35
N TYR A 200 5.78 18.63 1.25
CA TYR A 200 4.66 18.61 2.18
C TYR A 200 3.68 17.46 1.92
N GLN A 201 3.50 17.01 0.67
CA GLN A 201 2.37 16.14 0.32
C GLN A 201 2.74 14.67 0.08
N TYR A 202 3.98 14.34 -0.26
CA TYR A 202 4.30 13.00 -0.75
C TYR A 202 5.27 12.19 0.11
N LYS A 203 6.23 12.84 0.78
CA LYS A 203 7.38 12.13 1.36
C LYS A 203 7.42 12.08 2.88
N HIS A 204 6.92 13.12 3.52
CA HIS A 204 7.12 13.37 4.95
C HIS A 204 5.79 13.48 5.69
N ASP A 205 5.84 13.38 7.01
CA ASP A 205 4.65 13.61 7.84
C ASP A 205 4.22 15.09 7.77
N THR A 206 3.22 15.35 6.93
CA THR A 206 2.63 16.68 6.73
C THR A 206 2.15 17.29 8.04
N VAL A 207 1.64 16.51 9.00
CA VAL A 207 1.14 17.07 10.26
C VAL A 207 2.30 17.61 11.09
N THR A 208 3.39 16.86 11.17
CA THR A 208 4.60 17.29 11.87
C THR A 208 5.19 18.53 11.22
N ILE A 209 5.31 18.57 9.89
CA ILE A 209 5.81 19.75 9.16
C ILE A 209 4.87 20.95 9.37
N GLU A 210 3.57 20.81 9.11
CA GLU A 210 2.59 21.91 9.23
C GLU A 210 2.48 22.42 10.67
N SER A 211 2.71 21.57 11.68
CA SER A 211 2.71 22.00 13.09
C SER A 211 3.87 22.94 13.41
N LEU A 212 5.01 22.76 12.74
CA LEU A 212 6.20 23.57 12.95
C LEU A 212 6.30 24.73 11.96
N ILE A 213 6.03 24.49 10.68
CA ILE A 213 6.11 25.45 9.58
C ILE A 213 4.84 25.29 8.74
N PRO A 214 3.78 26.06 9.03
CA PRO A 214 2.57 26.05 8.21
C PRO A 214 2.91 26.45 6.76
N ILE A 215 2.39 25.71 5.77
CA ILE A 215 2.72 25.99 4.36
C ILE A 215 2.27 27.40 3.91
N THR A 216 1.21 27.92 4.54
CA THR A 216 0.72 29.28 4.33
C THR A 216 1.75 30.35 4.69
N GLU A 217 2.62 30.08 5.67
CA GLU A 217 3.72 30.97 6.03
C GLU A 217 4.74 31.08 4.90
N LEU A 218 5.02 29.97 4.20
CA LEU A 218 5.92 29.94 3.06
C LEU A 218 5.33 30.69 1.85
N TRP A 219 4.01 30.54 1.61
CA TRP A 219 3.30 31.30 0.57
C TRP A 219 3.42 32.81 0.79
N VAL A 220 3.21 33.25 2.03
CA VAL A 220 3.37 34.67 2.40
C VAL A 220 4.83 35.11 2.26
N ARG A 221 5.79 34.34 2.79
CA ARG A 221 7.22 34.67 2.77
C ARG A 221 7.75 34.85 1.35
N TYR A 222 7.40 33.94 0.46
CA TYR A 222 7.91 33.91 -0.92
C TYR A 222 6.95 34.55 -1.94
N LYS A 223 5.90 35.24 -1.48
CA LYS A 223 4.95 35.99 -2.29
C LYS A 223 4.26 35.13 -3.36
N ILE A 224 3.92 33.89 -3.01
CA ILE A 224 3.15 32.97 -3.85
C ILE A 224 1.66 33.20 -3.55
N THR A 225 1.01 34.06 -4.34
CA THR A 225 -0.41 34.41 -4.20
C THR A 225 -1.32 33.25 -4.61
N ASP A 226 -2.59 33.27 -4.21
CA ASP A 226 -3.58 32.26 -4.62
C ASP A 226 -3.77 32.23 -6.15
N GLU A 227 -3.63 33.38 -6.80
CA GLU A 227 -3.66 33.51 -8.26
C GLU A 227 -2.48 32.77 -8.91
N LEU A 228 -1.26 32.94 -8.38
CA LEU A 228 -0.08 32.19 -8.83
C LEU A 228 -0.22 30.68 -8.57
N GLN A 229 -0.72 30.29 -7.40
CA GLN A 229 -0.96 28.88 -7.07
C GLN A 229 -1.91 28.23 -8.07
N THR A 230 -2.96 28.93 -8.48
CA THR A 230 -3.92 28.46 -9.49
C THR A 230 -3.23 28.17 -10.82
N GLN A 231 -2.35 29.08 -11.26
CA GLN A 231 -1.59 28.88 -12.49
C GLN A 231 -0.56 27.75 -12.36
N TYR A 232 0.12 27.64 -11.21
CA TYR A 232 1.12 26.60 -10.96
C TYR A 232 0.52 25.19 -10.91
N VAL A 233 -0.70 25.05 -10.42
CA VAL A 233 -1.44 23.77 -10.50
C VAL A 233 -1.64 23.36 -11.95
N LEU A 234 -2.05 24.28 -12.82
CA LEU A 234 -2.28 23.98 -14.24
C LEU A 234 -0.97 23.68 -14.98
N MET A 235 0.09 24.44 -14.70
CA MET A 235 1.43 24.14 -15.22
C MET A 235 1.90 22.74 -14.79
N GLU A 236 1.65 22.34 -13.54
CA GLU A 236 1.96 20.99 -13.08
C GLU A 236 1.16 19.93 -13.85
N GLN A 237 -0.13 20.16 -14.10
CA GLN A 237 -0.97 19.26 -14.88
C GLN A 237 -0.42 19.06 -16.29
N ASN A 238 -0.05 20.16 -16.95
CA ASN A 238 0.51 20.14 -18.31
C ASN A 238 1.83 19.38 -18.36
N PHE A 239 2.74 19.61 -17.41
CA PHE A 239 4.00 18.86 -17.33
C PHE A 239 3.76 17.36 -17.19
N GLN A 240 2.75 16.97 -16.43
CA GLN A 240 2.58 15.57 -16.05
C GLN A 240 1.81 14.80 -17.12
N GLU A 241 0.90 15.45 -17.84
CA GLU A 241 0.33 14.94 -19.07
C GLU A 241 1.41 14.74 -20.15
N TYR A 242 2.41 15.63 -20.20
CA TYR A 242 3.58 15.44 -21.06
C TYR A 242 4.40 14.21 -20.64
N VAL A 243 4.71 14.04 -19.36
CA VAL A 243 5.53 12.91 -18.85
C VAL A 243 4.82 11.56 -18.96
N ILE A 244 3.52 11.49 -18.67
CA ILE A 244 2.77 10.23 -18.47
C ILE A 244 1.88 9.89 -19.67
N GLY A 245 1.32 10.88 -20.35
CA GLY A 245 0.42 10.71 -21.50
C GLY A 245 -1.06 11.05 -21.21
N PRO A 246 -1.82 11.45 -22.24
CA PRO A 246 -3.23 11.82 -22.08
C PRO A 246 -4.06 10.65 -21.55
N GLY A 247 -4.94 10.92 -20.59
CA GLY A 247 -5.85 9.93 -20.01
C GLY A 247 -5.21 8.95 -19.01
N ARG A 248 -3.95 9.18 -18.60
CA ARG A 248 -3.35 8.55 -17.43
C ARG A 248 -3.34 9.56 -16.29
N GLU A 249 -4.01 9.24 -15.18
CA GLU A 249 -4.15 10.18 -14.07
C GLU A 249 -2.81 10.44 -13.39
N TYR A 250 -2.31 11.67 -13.52
CA TYR A 250 -1.39 12.24 -12.56
C TYR A 250 -2.22 12.86 -11.43
N GLN A 251 -2.08 12.33 -10.21
CA GLN A 251 -2.77 12.87 -9.04
C GLN A 251 -2.09 14.16 -8.58
N ILE A 252 -2.35 15.29 -9.24
CA ILE A 252 -2.24 16.58 -8.54
C ILE A 252 -3.43 16.63 -7.62
N ASN A 253 -3.17 16.73 -6.33
CA ASN A 253 -4.16 17.08 -5.34
C ASN A 253 -4.89 18.36 -5.78
N THR A 254 -6.05 18.22 -6.42
CA THR A 254 -6.98 19.30 -6.71
C THR A 254 -7.70 19.71 -5.43
N ASN A 255 -6.95 20.23 -4.44
CA ASN A 255 -7.51 20.80 -3.22
C ASN A 255 -7.78 22.31 -3.32
N TYR A 256 -7.57 22.95 -4.46
CA TYR A 256 -7.76 24.41 -4.62
C TYR A 256 -8.54 24.88 -5.86
N LEU A 257 -9.15 23.99 -6.65
CA LEU A 257 -10.10 24.39 -7.71
C LEU A 257 -11.41 23.61 -7.56
N GLN A 258 -12.44 24.28 -7.05
CA GLN A 258 -13.83 23.84 -7.15
C GLN A 258 -14.52 24.69 -8.23
N PRO A 259 -14.77 24.15 -9.44
CA PRO A 259 -15.74 24.74 -10.34
C PRO A 259 -17.15 24.47 -9.82
N VAL A 260 -17.88 25.54 -9.49
CA VAL A 260 -19.34 25.50 -9.42
C VAL A 260 -19.86 25.43 -10.86
N TYR A 261 -20.53 24.34 -11.23
CA TYR A 261 -21.38 24.32 -12.42
C TYR A 261 -22.85 24.15 -12.03
N VAL A 262 -23.57 25.25 -12.19
CA VAL A 262 -25.03 25.30 -12.27
C VAL A 262 -25.43 24.72 -13.62
N THR A 263 -26.44 23.85 -13.58
CA THR A 263 -27.10 23.16 -14.69
C THR A 263 -27.41 24.02 -15.93
N ALA A 264 -26.76 23.74 -17.07
CA ALA A 264 -27.26 24.03 -18.43
C ALA A 264 -26.54 23.24 -19.56
N ASP A 265 -25.26 22.87 -19.41
CA ASP A 265 -24.46 22.45 -20.58
C ASP A 265 -24.44 20.95 -20.93
N ILE A 266 -25.22 20.10 -20.26
CA ILE A 266 -25.30 18.66 -20.58
C ILE A 266 -26.31 18.36 -21.71
N VAL A 267 -27.14 19.33 -22.13
CA VAL A 267 -28.14 19.13 -23.20
C VAL A 267 -27.58 19.41 -24.60
N GLY A 268 -26.49 20.18 -24.72
CA GLY A 268 -25.89 20.55 -26.02
C GLY A 268 -25.02 19.46 -26.67
N ALA A 269 -24.43 18.56 -25.87
CA ALA A 269 -23.49 17.54 -26.38
C ALA A 269 -24.16 16.30 -26.98
N PHE A 270 -25.49 16.20 -26.93
CA PHE A 270 -26.25 15.04 -27.43
C PHE A 270 -26.77 15.18 -28.87
N GLN A 271 -26.54 16.31 -29.55
CA GLN A 271 -27.08 16.56 -30.90
C GLN A 271 -26.06 16.43 -32.06
N SER A 272 -24.80 16.04 -31.81
CA SER A 272 -23.77 15.98 -32.86
C SER A 272 -23.35 14.56 -33.31
N PHE A 273 -23.95 13.49 -32.80
CA PHE A 273 -23.68 12.11 -33.24
C PHE A 273 -24.84 11.52 -34.03
N ASN A 274 -25.19 12.14 -35.15
CA ASN A 274 -25.86 11.44 -36.24
C ASN A 274 -25.67 12.21 -37.55
N THR A 275 -24.87 11.68 -38.48
CA THR A 275 -25.12 11.65 -39.93
C THR A 275 -23.89 11.15 -40.68
N GLY A 276 -24.07 10.08 -41.48
CA GLY A 276 -23.23 9.83 -42.66
C GLY A 276 -22.52 8.47 -42.70
N MET A 277 -23.23 7.40 -43.07
CA MET A 277 -22.99 6.68 -44.34
C MET A 277 -23.97 5.50 -44.53
N PRO A 278 -24.30 5.11 -45.79
CA PRO A 278 -25.36 4.18 -46.13
C PRO A 278 -24.89 2.72 -46.19
N VAL A 279 -25.82 1.81 -45.87
CA VAL A 279 -25.70 0.36 -45.98
C VAL A 279 -26.19 -0.08 -47.37
N ALA A 280 -25.37 -0.79 -48.14
CA ALA A 280 -25.85 -1.67 -49.21
C ALA A 280 -24.89 -2.86 -49.45
N ASP A 281 -25.50 -4.04 -49.54
CA ASP A 281 -25.04 -5.34 -50.03
C ASP A 281 -24.15 -6.25 -49.16
N ASN A 282 -24.85 -7.19 -48.52
CA ASN A 282 -24.39 -8.41 -47.88
C ASN A 282 -23.47 -9.28 -48.78
N ARG A 283 -22.16 -9.32 -48.49
CA ARG A 283 -21.28 -10.52 -48.43
C ARG A 283 -19.87 -10.11 -47.98
N ILE A 284 -19.36 -10.74 -46.92
CA ILE A 284 -17.96 -10.64 -46.48
C ILE A 284 -17.24 -11.93 -46.90
N CYS A 285 -16.23 -11.83 -47.75
CA CYS A 285 -15.18 -12.84 -47.92
C CYS A 285 -13.89 -12.26 -47.33
N LEU A 286 -13.35 -12.92 -46.30
CA LEU A 286 -12.09 -12.56 -45.65
C LEU A 286 -10.93 -13.20 -46.41
N ASP A 287 -9.94 -12.39 -46.82
CA ASP A 287 -8.62 -12.89 -47.23
C ASP A 287 -7.66 -12.99 -46.02
N ALA A 288 -6.49 -13.58 -46.26
CA ALA A 288 -5.46 -13.85 -45.26
C ALA A 288 -4.88 -12.60 -44.58
N HIS A 289 -5.26 -11.39 -44.99
CA HIS A 289 -4.83 -10.15 -44.34
C HIS A 289 -5.66 -9.83 -43.08
N HIS A 290 -6.89 -10.34 -42.99
CA HIS A 290 -7.78 -10.10 -41.84
C HIS A 290 -7.63 -11.12 -40.70
N ALA A 291 -6.87 -12.20 -40.91
CA ALA A 291 -6.46 -13.11 -39.83
C ALA A 291 -5.47 -12.44 -38.86
N HIS A 292 -4.67 -11.48 -39.36
CA HIS A 292 -3.75 -10.69 -38.54
C HIS A 292 -4.47 -9.65 -37.66
N GLU A 293 -5.64 -9.17 -38.08
CA GLU A 293 -6.48 -8.26 -37.30
C GLU A 293 -7.21 -8.96 -36.14
N LEU A 294 -7.45 -10.28 -36.24
CA LEU A 294 -7.97 -11.06 -35.11
C LEU A 294 -6.88 -11.38 -34.07
N ALA A 295 -5.64 -11.60 -34.51
CA ALA A 295 -4.50 -11.73 -33.60
C ALA A 295 -4.18 -10.39 -32.89
N ALA A 296 -4.39 -9.26 -33.57
CA ALA A 296 -4.32 -7.93 -32.94
C ALA A 296 -5.46 -7.69 -31.93
N LYS A 297 -6.59 -8.41 -32.04
CA LYS A 297 -7.71 -8.31 -31.09
C LYS A 297 -7.56 -9.21 -29.85
N GLU A 298 -6.67 -10.21 -29.86
CA GLU A 298 -6.23 -10.88 -28.63
C GLU A 298 -5.41 -9.92 -27.74
N ALA A 299 -4.55 -9.09 -28.33
CA ALA A 299 -3.80 -8.07 -27.59
C ALA A 299 -4.70 -6.98 -27.00
N VAL A 300 -5.78 -6.60 -27.71
CA VAL A 300 -6.79 -5.66 -27.20
C VAL A 300 -7.65 -6.31 -26.11
N LEU A 301 -7.94 -7.62 -26.20
CA LEU A 301 -8.61 -8.36 -25.14
C LEU A 301 -7.73 -8.52 -23.90
N ASP A 302 -6.42 -8.73 -24.06
CA ASP A 302 -5.46 -8.71 -22.95
C ASP A 302 -5.34 -7.31 -22.34
N ASP A 303 -5.22 -6.23 -23.13
CA ASP A 303 -5.20 -4.85 -22.60
C ASP A 303 -6.52 -4.49 -21.87
N ILE A 304 -7.65 -5.00 -22.33
CA ILE A 304 -8.96 -4.79 -21.70
C ILE A 304 -9.11 -5.64 -20.43
N LEU A 305 -8.59 -6.87 -20.42
CA LEU A 305 -8.54 -7.75 -19.24
C LEU A 305 -7.66 -7.18 -18.12
N HIS A 306 -6.73 -6.28 -18.45
CA HIS A 306 -5.80 -5.64 -17.50
C HIS A 306 -6.17 -4.18 -17.17
N SER A 307 -7.30 -3.67 -17.66
CA SER A 307 -7.81 -2.33 -17.31
C SER A 307 -8.87 -2.38 -16.18
N THR A 308 -8.69 -1.57 -15.14
CA THR A 308 -9.46 -1.62 -13.87
C THR A 308 -10.61 -0.61 -13.79
N SER A 309 -10.97 0.12 -14.86
CA SER A 309 -12.01 1.16 -14.77
C SER A 309 -13.44 0.64 -15.05
N TRP A 310 -14.39 0.98 -14.18
CA TRP A 310 -15.83 0.68 -14.33
C TRP A 310 -16.42 1.27 -15.64
N GLN A 311 -15.88 2.40 -16.09
CA GLN A 311 -16.28 3.04 -17.34
C GLN A 311 -15.85 2.23 -18.57
N THR A 312 -14.69 1.55 -18.52
CA THR A 312 -14.26 0.61 -19.57
C THR A 312 -15.17 -0.62 -19.62
N PHE A 313 -15.59 -1.15 -18.47
CA PHE A 313 -16.56 -2.27 -18.39
C PHE A 313 -17.94 -1.92 -18.96
N VAL A 314 -18.43 -0.69 -18.75
CA VAL A 314 -19.70 -0.19 -19.32
C VAL A 314 -19.60 0.01 -20.84
N ARG A 315 -18.45 0.49 -21.34
CA ARG A 315 -18.17 0.58 -22.78
C ARG A 315 -18.08 -0.80 -23.44
N LEU A 316 -17.50 -1.78 -22.75
CA LEU A 316 -17.44 -3.18 -23.18
C LEU A 316 -18.83 -3.83 -23.30
N ARG A 317 -19.72 -3.54 -22.34
CA ARG A 317 -21.12 -3.97 -22.36
C ARG A 317 -21.83 -3.44 -23.61
N ASN A 318 -21.73 -2.14 -23.87
CA ASN A 318 -22.36 -1.51 -25.02
C ASN A 318 -21.79 -2.02 -26.36
N PHE A 319 -20.48 -2.31 -26.40
CA PHE A 319 -19.82 -2.90 -27.56
C PHE A 319 -20.29 -4.35 -27.84
N CYS A 320 -20.39 -5.18 -26.80
CA CYS A 320 -20.88 -6.57 -26.90
C CYS A 320 -22.38 -6.65 -27.25
N ASP A 321 -23.21 -5.75 -26.72
CA ASP A 321 -24.64 -5.69 -27.02
C ASP A 321 -24.91 -5.22 -28.46
N ASN A 322 -24.03 -4.39 -29.03
CA ASN A 322 -24.13 -3.91 -30.41
C ASN A 322 -23.58 -4.90 -31.45
N LEU A 323 -22.63 -5.78 -31.08
CA LEU A 323 -22.06 -6.77 -32.00
C LEU A 323 -22.93 -8.02 -32.20
N PHE A 324 -23.83 -8.36 -31.27
CA PHE A 324 -24.52 -9.66 -31.28
C PHE A 324 -26.00 -9.58 -30.86
N PRO A 325 -26.94 -9.27 -31.77
CA PRO A 325 -28.37 -9.47 -31.53
C PRO A 325 -28.65 -10.95 -31.30
N ALA A 326 -29.13 -11.30 -30.09
CA ALA A 326 -29.20 -12.64 -29.52
C ALA A 326 -29.98 -13.73 -30.33
N GLN A 327 -30.56 -13.40 -31.47
CA GLN A 327 -31.37 -14.30 -32.28
C GLN A 327 -30.65 -14.89 -33.51
N SER A 328 -29.56 -14.31 -34.00
CA SER A 328 -28.94 -14.74 -35.27
C SER A 328 -27.80 -15.75 -35.13
N LEU A 329 -27.15 -15.87 -33.96
CA LEU A 329 -25.94 -16.70 -33.79
C LEU A 329 -26.21 -18.21 -33.67
N ARG A 330 -27.37 -18.62 -33.14
CA ARG A 330 -27.68 -20.05 -32.93
C ARG A 330 -27.75 -20.87 -34.22
N LYS A 331 -27.88 -20.22 -35.38
CA LYS A 331 -28.01 -20.88 -36.68
C LYS A 331 -26.70 -20.96 -37.49
N ARG A 332 -25.62 -20.27 -37.13
CA ARG A 332 -24.44 -20.10 -38.01
C ARG A 332 -23.11 -20.67 -37.50
N ILE A 333 -22.99 -21.04 -36.22
CA ILE A 333 -21.71 -21.52 -35.68
C ILE A 333 -21.96 -22.77 -34.83
N GLY A 334 -21.23 -23.85 -35.11
CA GLY A 334 -21.38 -25.15 -34.46
C GLY A 334 -21.19 -25.08 -32.93
N ILE A 335 -21.99 -25.88 -32.22
CA ILE A 335 -22.23 -25.83 -30.76
C ILE A 335 -20.95 -26.03 -29.91
N GLY A 336 -19.84 -26.52 -30.48
CA GLY A 336 -18.56 -26.71 -29.79
C GLY A 336 -17.75 -25.42 -29.54
N ALA A 337 -17.75 -24.48 -30.49
CA ALA A 337 -16.90 -23.28 -30.42
C ALA A 337 -17.47 -22.15 -29.53
N ILE A 338 -18.78 -22.21 -29.23
CA ILE A 338 -19.48 -21.15 -28.47
C ILE A 338 -19.53 -21.47 -26.96
N ARG A 339 -19.03 -22.63 -26.50
CA ARG A 339 -19.10 -23.02 -25.08
C ARG A 339 -18.30 -22.11 -24.13
N PRO A 340 -17.06 -21.68 -24.47
CA PRO A 340 -16.31 -20.71 -23.67
C PRO A 340 -16.99 -19.33 -23.68
N PHE A 341 -17.45 -18.88 -24.85
CA PHE A 341 -18.11 -17.58 -25.03
C PHE A 341 -19.50 -17.49 -24.38
N ILE A 342 -20.31 -18.55 -24.40
CA ILE A 342 -21.59 -18.60 -23.67
C ILE A 342 -21.34 -18.67 -22.16
N SER A 343 -20.27 -19.34 -21.72
CA SER A 343 -19.91 -19.40 -20.30
C SER A 343 -19.38 -18.05 -19.80
N PHE A 344 -18.56 -17.36 -20.60
CA PHE A 344 -18.07 -16.01 -20.38
C PHE A 344 -19.20 -14.97 -20.44
N TYR A 345 -20.06 -15.01 -21.46
CA TYR A 345 -21.25 -14.16 -21.56
C TYR A 345 -22.24 -14.42 -20.42
N ARG A 346 -22.43 -15.68 -19.98
CA ARG A 346 -23.25 -15.97 -18.79
C ARG A 346 -22.58 -15.50 -17.50
N LEU A 347 -21.25 -15.54 -17.37
CA LEU A 347 -20.50 -15.03 -16.22
C LEU A 347 -20.57 -13.50 -16.15
N VAL A 348 -20.32 -12.82 -17.27
CA VAL A 348 -20.41 -11.37 -17.44
C VAL A 348 -21.85 -10.88 -17.26
N ARG A 349 -22.84 -11.55 -17.86
CA ARG A 349 -24.26 -11.20 -17.70
C ARG A 349 -24.80 -11.52 -16.30
N ARG A 350 -24.29 -12.56 -15.64
CA ARG A 350 -24.63 -12.86 -14.23
C ARG A 350 -23.99 -11.84 -13.28
N LYS A 351 -22.76 -11.37 -13.56
CA LYS A 351 -22.10 -10.25 -12.86
C LYS A 351 -22.71 -8.87 -13.17
N LEU A 352 -23.32 -8.67 -14.34
CA LEU A 352 -23.97 -7.41 -14.76
C LEU A 352 -25.47 -7.35 -14.44
N SER A 353 -26.09 -8.44 -13.99
CA SER A 353 -27.54 -8.47 -13.74
C SER A 353 -28.00 -7.75 -12.46
N LYS A 354 -27.05 -7.33 -11.60
CA LYS A 354 -27.23 -6.44 -10.44
C LYS A 354 -25.91 -5.69 -10.22
N SER A 355 -25.94 -4.40 -9.88
CA SER A 355 -24.72 -3.71 -9.41
C SER A 355 -24.09 -4.53 -8.28
N PRO A 356 -22.75 -4.74 -8.27
CA PRO A 356 -22.10 -5.50 -7.21
C PRO A 356 -22.36 -4.81 -5.87
N LYS A 357 -22.56 -5.59 -4.81
CA LYS A 357 -22.68 -5.01 -3.47
C LYS A 357 -21.37 -4.34 -3.08
N THR A 358 -21.45 -3.20 -2.42
CA THR A 358 -20.27 -2.41 -2.01
C THR A 358 -20.01 -2.58 -0.52
N ILE A 359 -18.76 -2.83 -0.16
CA ILE A 359 -18.27 -2.78 1.22
C ILE A 359 -17.22 -1.69 1.38
N LEU A 360 -17.41 -0.84 2.38
CA LEU A 360 -16.35 0.04 2.87
C LEU A 360 -15.64 -0.64 4.04
N VAL A 361 -14.33 -0.83 3.93
CA VAL A 361 -13.48 -1.32 5.02
C VAL A 361 -12.74 -0.13 5.62
N ILE A 362 -12.82 0.02 6.95
CA ILE A 362 -12.15 1.08 7.70
C ILE A 362 -11.23 0.44 8.73
N ASP A 363 -9.95 0.80 8.70
CA ASP A 363 -8.93 0.38 9.67
C ASP A 363 -8.05 1.58 10.03
N ASP A 364 -7.12 1.43 10.98
CA ASP A 364 -6.21 2.49 11.43
C ASP A 364 -5.32 3.02 10.27
N ILE A 365 -4.64 2.09 9.61
CA ILE A 365 -3.79 2.34 8.44
C ILE A 365 -4.11 1.33 7.33
N ILE A 366 -3.62 1.59 6.11
CA ILE A 366 -3.58 0.56 5.06
C ILE A 366 -2.87 -0.69 5.63
N PRO A 367 -3.45 -1.90 5.48
CA PRO A 367 -2.90 -3.10 6.11
C PRO A 367 -1.51 -3.40 5.61
N HIS A 368 -0.53 -3.18 6.47
CA HIS A 368 0.83 -3.67 6.27
C HIS A 368 0.84 -5.18 6.52
N PHE A 369 0.47 -5.99 5.53
CA PHE A 369 0.13 -7.42 5.73
C PHE A 369 1.32 -8.32 6.13
N ASP A 370 2.56 -7.84 5.99
CA ASP A 370 3.80 -8.45 6.50
C ASP A 370 4.24 -7.84 7.86
N ARG A 371 3.53 -6.77 8.28
CA ARG A 371 3.47 -5.96 9.52
C ARG A 371 3.20 -6.63 10.85
N ASP A 372 2.01 -7.19 10.96
CA ASP A 372 1.44 -7.64 12.22
C ASP A 372 0.23 -8.50 11.91
N ALA A 373 -0.21 -9.25 12.91
CA ALA A 373 -1.32 -10.17 12.77
C ALA A 373 -2.63 -9.48 12.39
N GLY A 374 -2.89 -8.28 12.91
CA GLY A 374 -4.11 -7.52 12.62
C GLY A 374 -4.17 -7.12 11.14
N SER A 375 -3.10 -6.51 10.65
CA SER A 375 -2.98 -6.11 9.23
C SER A 375 -3.08 -7.30 8.27
N ARG A 376 -2.42 -8.42 8.60
CA ARG A 376 -2.52 -9.67 7.81
C ARG A 376 -3.95 -10.23 7.76
N SER A 377 -4.67 -10.15 8.88
CA SER A 377 -6.08 -10.57 8.95
C SER A 377 -6.94 -9.71 8.04
N VAL A 378 -6.88 -8.38 8.18
CA VAL A 378 -7.66 -7.44 7.35
C VAL A 378 -7.39 -7.62 5.87
N TYR A 379 -6.12 -7.78 5.48
CA TYR A 379 -5.74 -8.08 4.10
C TYR A 379 -6.40 -9.37 3.58
N SER A 380 -6.39 -10.44 4.38
CA SER A 380 -7.05 -11.72 4.03
C SER A 380 -8.56 -11.54 3.83
N TYR A 381 -9.22 -10.73 4.66
CA TYR A 381 -10.64 -10.44 4.51
C TYR A 381 -10.96 -9.56 3.31
N ILE A 382 -10.09 -8.61 2.96
CA ILE A 382 -10.21 -7.83 1.71
C ILE A 382 -10.18 -8.78 0.50
N GLN A 383 -9.22 -9.71 0.44
CA GLN A 383 -9.16 -10.74 -0.60
C GLN A 383 -10.45 -11.57 -0.64
N TYR A 384 -10.91 -12.03 0.53
CA TYR A 384 -12.15 -12.80 0.65
C TYR A 384 -13.37 -12.06 0.08
N PHE A 385 -13.50 -10.75 0.31
CA PHE A 385 -14.61 -9.94 -0.23
C PHE A 385 -14.51 -9.77 -1.74
N LEU A 386 -13.32 -9.51 -2.26
CA LEU A 386 -13.06 -9.41 -3.71
C LEU A 386 -13.39 -10.73 -4.44
N ASP A 387 -12.97 -11.87 -3.87
CA ASP A 387 -13.25 -13.21 -4.41
C ASP A 387 -14.75 -13.50 -4.52
N ARG A 388 -15.56 -12.85 -3.66
CA ARG A 388 -17.04 -12.95 -3.66
C ARG A 388 -17.72 -11.90 -4.53
N GLY A 389 -16.93 -11.10 -5.25
CA GLY A 389 -17.40 -10.13 -6.23
C GLY A 389 -17.97 -8.86 -5.60
N LEU A 390 -17.56 -8.51 -4.38
CA LEU A 390 -17.89 -7.22 -3.78
C LEU A 390 -17.03 -6.13 -4.38
N SER A 391 -17.60 -4.94 -4.52
CA SER A 391 -16.81 -3.72 -4.72
C SER A 391 -16.24 -3.31 -3.37
N VAL A 392 -14.92 -3.40 -3.20
CA VAL A 392 -14.26 -3.07 -1.93
C VAL A 392 -13.69 -1.66 -2.02
N LYS A 393 -14.12 -0.81 -1.09
CA LYS A 393 -13.50 0.50 -0.80
C LYS A 393 -12.75 0.39 0.53
N PHE A 394 -11.60 1.03 0.65
CA PHE A 394 -10.80 1.01 1.87
C PHE A 394 -10.45 2.41 2.34
N MET A 395 -10.62 2.70 3.62
CA MET A 395 -10.26 3.98 4.23
C MET A 395 -9.41 3.74 5.48
N GLY A 396 -8.17 4.24 5.49
CA GLY A 396 -7.37 4.31 6.71
C GLY A 396 -7.78 5.52 7.56
N ASP A 397 -7.85 5.37 8.89
CA ASP A 397 -8.12 6.46 9.84
C ASP A 397 -7.11 7.61 9.72
N THR A 398 -5.88 7.26 9.35
CA THR A 398 -4.80 8.22 9.08
C THR A 398 -4.91 8.92 7.72
N PHE A 399 -5.71 8.38 6.79
CA PHE A 399 -5.84 8.84 5.40
C PHE A 399 -4.52 8.89 4.62
N HIS A 400 -3.47 8.20 5.08
CA HIS A 400 -2.19 8.15 4.40
C HIS A 400 -2.11 6.99 3.40
N ARG A 401 -1.41 7.23 2.29
CA ARG A 401 -1.13 6.22 1.26
C ARG A 401 0.21 5.54 1.54
N HIS A 402 0.16 4.42 2.26
CA HIS A 402 1.38 3.70 2.65
C HIS A 402 1.82 2.72 1.56
N GLU A 403 3.01 2.93 1.00
CA GLU A 403 3.62 2.03 0.02
C GLU A 403 4.50 0.95 0.65
N PRO A 404 4.62 -0.24 0.03
CA PRO A 404 4.01 -0.65 -1.25
C PRO A 404 2.56 -1.16 -1.12
N TYR A 405 1.98 -1.15 0.08
CA TYR A 405 0.71 -1.82 0.40
C TYR A 405 -0.48 -1.21 -0.34
N ALA A 406 -0.49 0.12 -0.51
CA ALA A 406 -1.50 0.82 -1.29
C ALA A 406 -1.54 0.29 -2.73
N THR A 407 -0.40 0.26 -3.42
CA THR A 407 -0.30 -0.27 -4.78
C THR A 407 -0.77 -1.72 -4.86
N VAL A 408 -0.44 -2.56 -3.88
CA VAL A 408 -0.90 -3.95 -3.84
C VAL A 408 -2.43 -4.02 -3.77
N LEU A 409 -3.07 -3.28 -2.86
CA LEU A 409 -4.54 -3.28 -2.75
C LEU A 409 -5.22 -2.73 -4.00
N GLU A 410 -4.71 -1.63 -4.57
CA GLU A 410 -5.24 -1.04 -5.80
C GLU A 410 -5.13 -2.03 -6.99
N SER A 411 -4.01 -2.75 -7.09
CA SER A 411 -3.81 -3.77 -8.12
C SER A 411 -4.80 -4.94 -8.01
N MET A 412 -5.34 -5.19 -6.81
CA MET A 412 -6.40 -6.18 -6.56
C MET A 412 -7.81 -5.66 -6.88
N GLY A 413 -7.95 -4.37 -7.23
CA GLY A 413 -9.23 -3.72 -7.52
C GLY A 413 -9.91 -3.08 -6.31
N VAL A 414 -9.16 -2.82 -5.22
CA VAL A 414 -9.66 -2.04 -4.08
C VAL A 414 -9.58 -0.55 -4.39
N GLU A 415 -10.66 0.19 -4.14
CA GLU A 415 -10.65 1.66 -4.21
C GLU A 415 -10.20 2.24 -2.86
N LEU A 416 -9.03 2.90 -2.84
CA LEU A 416 -8.50 3.51 -1.62
C LEU A 416 -9.00 4.94 -1.44
N LEU A 417 -9.41 5.28 -0.23
CA LEU A 417 -9.83 6.62 0.19
C LEU A 417 -8.72 7.22 1.06
N TYR A 418 -7.82 7.98 0.43
CA TYR A 418 -6.64 8.58 1.08
C TYR A 418 -6.42 10.02 0.62
N GLY A 419 -5.63 10.77 1.38
CA GLY A 419 -5.22 12.12 1.07
C GLY A 419 -5.97 13.19 1.90
N PRO A 420 -5.50 14.44 1.82
CA PRO A 420 -6.01 15.54 2.67
C PRO A 420 -7.50 15.80 2.47
N TRP A 421 -8.00 15.62 1.24
CA TRP A 421 -9.42 15.82 0.96
C TRP A 421 -10.30 14.88 1.78
N PHE A 422 -10.01 13.57 1.76
CA PHE A 422 -10.77 12.58 2.53
C PHE A 422 -10.60 12.81 4.02
N LYS A 423 -9.41 13.18 4.50
CA LYS A 423 -9.19 13.52 5.91
C LYS A 423 -10.16 14.59 6.41
N SER A 424 -10.35 15.65 5.63
CA SER A 424 -11.26 16.76 5.97
C SER A 424 -12.72 16.51 5.61
N ASN A 425 -13.01 15.60 4.68
CA ASN A 425 -14.34 15.46 4.06
C ASN A 425 -14.91 14.04 4.11
N TRP A 426 -14.36 13.12 4.91
CA TRP A 426 -14.85 11.73 4.97
C TRP A 426 -16.34 11.66 5.32
N GLN A 427 -16.85 12.53 6.19
CA GLN A 427 -18.27 12.64 6.51
C GLN A 427 -19.12 13.00 5.29
N ALA A 428 -18.68 14.01 4.53
CA ALA A 428 -19.35 14.42 3.29
C ALA A 428 -19.33 13.30 2.25
N TRP A 429 -18.20 12.61 2.10
CA TRP A 429 -18.06 11.47 1.21
C TRP A 429 -19.01 10.33 1.61
N ILE A 430 -19.09 10.00 2.90
CA ILE A 430 -20.04 9.01 3.43
C ILE A 430 -21.47 9.39 3.06
N ASN A 431 -21.88 10.64 3.29
CA ASN A 431 -23.24 11.09 2.99
C ASN A 431 -23.57 10.99 1.49
N GLN A 432 -22.61 11.34 0.62
CA GLN A 432 -22.77 11.26 -0.83
C GLN A 432 -22.84 9.81 -1.35
N ASN A 433 -22.17 8.88 -0.66
CA ASN A 433 -22.07 7.48 -1.07
C ASN A 433 -22.97 6.53 -0.27
N ALA A 434 -23.68 7.01 0.75
CA ALA A 434 -24.47 6.20 1.68
C ALA A 434 -25.49 5.27 0.99
N ALA A 435 -26.09 5.72 -0.12
CA ALA A 435 -27.04 4.93 -0.89
C ALA A 435 -26.40 3.76 -1.67
N ASN A 436 -25.08 3.83 -1.91
CA ASN A 436 -24.31 2.86 -2.68
C ASN A 436 -23.50 1.90 -1.78
N LEU A 437 -23.53 2.09 -0.46
CA LEU A 437 -22.88 1.22 0.51
C LEU A 437 -23.87 0.16 1.02
N ASP A 438 -23.59 -1.11 0.77
CA ASP A 438 -24.34 -2.22 1.34
C ASP A 438 -23.82 -2.61 2.72
N PHE A 439 -22.50 -2.50 2.91
CA PHE A 439 -21.80 -2.90 4.11
C PHE A 439 -20.73 -1.88 4.50
N VAL A 440 -20.50 -1.74 5.80
CA VAL A 440 -19.32 -1.06 6.33
C VAL A 440 -18.68 -1.95 7.38
N LEU A 441 -17.42 -2.34 7.16
CA LEU A 441 -16.61 -3.08 8.11
C LEU A 441 -15.64 -2.13 8.79
N VAL A 442 -15.75 -2.02 10.11
CA VAL A 442 -14.81 -1.24 10.92
C VAL A 442 -13.96 -2.18 11.75
N ASN A 443 -12.65 -2.02 11.67
CA ASN A 443 -11.67 -2.86 12.34
C ASN A 443 -11.03 -2.12 13.52
N ARG A 444 -10.83 -2.81 14.66
CA ARG A 444 -10.24 -2.29 15.91
C ARG A 444 -11.16 -1.35 16.70
N PRO A 445 -11.11 -1.40 18.05
CA PRO A 445 -12.05 -0.65 18.88
C PRO A 445 -11.89 0.86 18.78
N GLN A 446 -10.67 1.40 18.66
CA GLN A 446 -10.43 2.85 18.53
C GLN A 446 -11.02 3.45 17.23
N VAL A 447 -10.93 2.72 16.12
CA VAL A 447 -11.49 3.14 14.83
C VAL A 447 -13.01 3.03 14.89
N ALA A 448 -13.53 1.92 15.44
CA ALA A 448 -14.96 1.75 15.63
C ALA A 448 -15.58 2.83 16.54
N GLN A 449 -14.90 3.24 17.61
CA GLN A 449 -15.33 4.32 18.48
C GLN A 449 -15.51 5.64 17.71
N LYS A 450 -14.63 5.95 16.75
CA LYS A 450 -14.70 7.17 15.93
C LYS A 450 -15.79 7.12 14.86
N TYR A 451 -15.89 6.02 14.12
CA TYR A 451 -16.70 5.96 12.90
C TYR A 451 -18.08 5.35 13.08
N LEU A 452 -18.24 4.35 13.96
CA LEU A 452 -19.42 3.47 13.95
C LEU A 452 -20.73 4.23 14.18
N LYS A 453 -20.74 5.16 15.14
CA LYS A 453 -21.92 5.99 15.43
C LYS A 453 -22.36 6.80 14.22
N TYR A 454 -21.41 7.49 13.58
CA TYR A 454 -21.70 8.30 12.39
C TYR A 454 -22.23 7.45 11.24
N LEU A 455 -21.63 6.28 11.01
CA LEU A 455 -22.05 5.35 9.96
C LEU A 455 -23.48 4.81 10.19
N LYS A 456 -23.83 4.49 11.44
CA LYS A 456 -25.19 4.05 11.80
C LYS A 456 -26.24 5.14 11.61
N GLU A 457 -25.88 6.39 11.91
CA GLU A 457 -26.81 7.52 11.80
C GLU A 457 -26.99 8.00 10.36
N ASN A 458 -25.98 7.86 9.50
CA ASN A 458 -25.94 8.49 8.17
C ASN A 458 -25.94 7.50 7.00
N THR A 459 -25.93 6.18 7.25
CA THR A 459 -26.00 5.17 6.19
C THR A 459 -27.06 4.09 6.50
N LYS A 460 -27.54 3.41 5.47
CA LYS A 460 -28.35 2.18 5.61
C LYS A 460 -27.49 0.92 5.47
N ALA A 461 -26.19 1.08 5.31
CA ALA A 461 -25.26 -0.02 5.17
C ALA A 461 -25.25 -0.83 6.46
N ARG A 462 -25.18 -2.15 6.35
CA ARG A 462 -25.07 -3.01 7.52
C ARG A 462 -23.67 -2.86 8.12
N THR A 463 -23.60 -2.53 9.41
CA THR A 463 -22.32 -2.31 10.08
C THR A 463 -21.75 -3.61 10.64
N LEU A 464 -20.52 -3.89 10.27
CA LEU A 464 -19.74 -5.05 10.68
C LEU A 464 -18.58 -4.53 11.52
N TYR A 465 -18.31 -5.17 12.65
CA TYR A 465 -17.19 -4.80 13.53
C TYR A 465 -16.23 -5.98 13.68
N PHE A 466 -14.95 -5.79 13.33
CA PHE A 466 -13.88 -6.71 13.72
C PHE A 466 -13.21 -6.22 15.00
N ALA A 467 -13.41 -6.96 16.08
CA ALA A 467 -12.83 -6.62 17.37
C ALA A 467 -11.31 -6.89 17.47
N CYS A 468 -10.79 -7.80 16.64
CA CYS A 468 -9.44 -8.39 16.73
C CYS A 468 -9.23 -9.20 18.01
N ASP A 469 -9.18 -8.52 19.16
CA ASP A 469 -9.15 -9.08 20.51
C ASP A 469 -9.86 -8.14 21.49
N LEU A 470 -10.37 -8.69 22.60
CA LEU A 470 -10.99 -7.89 23.65
C LEU A 470 -9.91 -7.21 24.48
N HIS A 471 -9.76 -5.91 24.30
CA HIS A 471 -8.77 -5.09 24.98
C HIS A 471 -8.98 -5.13 26.49
N TRP A 472 -10.23 -5.06 26.95
CA TRP A 472 -10.52 -5.13 28.38
C TRP A 472 -10.04 -6.45 29.00
N LEU A 473 -10.24 -7.58 28.30
CA LEU A 473 -9.84 -8.90 28.79
C LEU A 473 -8.32 -9.02 28.85
N ARG A 474 -7.63 -8.48 27.82
CA ARG A 474 -6.17 -8.43 27.79
C ARG A 474 -5.62 -7.64 28.97
N PHE A 475 -6.14 -6.45 29.22
CA PHE A 475 -5.70 -5.59 30.31
C PHE A 475 -6.08 -6.14 31.70
N GLU A 476 -7.23 -6.79 31.84
CA GLU A 476 -7.60 -7.48 33.09
C GLU A 476 -6.59 -8.59 33.44
N ARG A 477 -6.18 -9.38 32.43
CA ARG A 477 -5.18 -10.44 32.60
C ARG A 477 -3.78 -9.89 32.83
N GLN A 478 -3.44 -8.80 32.16
CA GLN A 478 -2.19 -8.08 32.42
C GLN A 478 -2.16 -7.57 33.86
N PHE A 479 -3.25 -6.99 34.38
CA PHE A 479 -3.36 -6.58 35.78
C PHE A 479 -3.16 -7.73 36.76
N LYS A 480 -3.70 -8.92 36.45
CA LYS A 480 -3.44 -10.14 37.25
C LYS A 480 -1.97 -10.56 37.25
N GLN A 481 -1.23 -10.20 36.20
CA GLN A 481 0.20 -10.52 36.04
C GLN A 481 1.13 -9.47 36.67
N ASP A 482 0.83 -8.17 36.49
CA ASP A 482 1.71 -7.06 36.89
C ASP A 482 1.27 -6.31 38.16
N GLY A 483 -0.01 -6.42 38.55
CA GLY A 483 -0.60 -5.72 39.70
C GLY A 483 -0.73 -4.21 39.54
N LEU A 484 -0.52 -3.65 38.34
CA LEU A 484 -0.44 -2.21 38.10
C LEU A 484 -1.82 -1.54 37.98
N ALA A 485 -2.01 -0.42 38.66
CA ALA A 485 -3.26 0.35 38.60
C ALA A 485 -3.61 0.80 37.16
N THR A 486 -2.61 1.16 36.36
CA THR A 486 -2.79 1.54 34.95
C THR A 486 -3.40 0.42 34.11
N SER A 487 -2.99 -0.83 34.31
CA SER A 487 -3.58 -2.00 33.64
C SER A 487 -5.05 -2.18 34.02
N ARG A 488 -5.40 -1.94 35.28
CA ARG A 488 -6.80 -1.98 35.74
C ARG A 488 -7.65 -0.86 35.13
N GLU A 489 -7.17 0.37 35.14
CA GLU A 489 -7.88 1.52 34.55
C GLU A 489 -8.13 1.33 33.05
N GLN A 490 -7.12 0.82 32.31
CA GLN A 490 -7.28 0.47 30.90
C GLN A 490 -8.32 -0.63 30.69
N SER A 491 -8.33 -1.65 31.55
CA SER A 491 -9.35 -2.70 31.51
C SER A 491 -10.76 -2.13 31.67
N GLU A 492 -10.98 -1.25 32.65
CA GLU A 492 -12.29 -0.65 32.91
C GLU A 492 -12.73 0.27 31.76
N HIS A 493 -11.79 1.08 31.21
CA HIS A 493 -12.04 1.95 30.07
C HIS A 493 -12.47 1.16 28.82
N TRP A 494 -11.65 0.19 28.40
CA TRP A 494 -11.95 -0.60 27.20
C TRP A 494 -13.21 -1.44 27.35
N LYS A 495 -13.54 -1.89 28.57
CA LYS A 495 -14.78 -2.64 28.79
C LYS A 495 -16.01 -1.83 28.42
N ASN A 496 -16.02 -0.55 28.77
CA ASN A 496 -17.12 0.35 28.43
C ASN A 496 -17.18 0.60 26.92
N VAL A 497 -16.04 0.95 26.30
CA VAL A 497 -15.94 1.25 24.86
C VAL A 497 -16.32 0.04 24.01
N GLU A 498 -15.75 -1.13 24.27
CA GLU A 498 -16.02 -2.35 23.50
C GLU A 498 -17.47 -2.83 23.67
N THR A 499 -18.07 -2.63 24.86
CA THR A 499 -19.49 -2.95 25.09
C THR A 499 -20.40 -2.05 24.25
N GLU A 500 -20.12 -0.75 24.19
CA GLU A 500 -20.87 0.21 23.37
C GLU A 500 -20.77 -0.14 21.88
N ILE A 501 -19.56 -0.38 21.38
CA ILE A 501 -19.30 -0.75 19.98
C ILE A 501 -20.04 -2.04 19.62
N CYS A 502 -19.90 -3.09 20.43
CA CYS A 502 -20.54 -4.38 20.17
C CYS A 502 -22.08 -4.29 20.21
N THR A 503 -22.64 -3.38 21.02
CA THR A 503 -24.08 -3.12 21.07
C THR A 503 -24.57 -2.38 19.83
N MET A 504 -23.74 -1.49 19.27
CA MET A 504 -24.09 -0.63 18.14
C MET A 504 -23.93 -1.30 16.78
N ALA A 505 -22.96 -2.21 16.64
CA ALA A 505 -22.70 -2.94 15.40
C ALA A 505 -23.82 -3.95 15.07
N ASP A 506 -24.21 -4.06 13.80
CA ASP A 506 -25.23 -5.04 13.37
C ASP A 506 -24.70 -6.49 13.44
N ILE A 507 -23.39 -6.66 13.26
CA ILE A 507 -22.66 -7.91 13.48
C ILE A 507 -21.30 -7.58 14.12
N THR A 508 -20.96 -8.28 15.19
CA THR A 508 -19.61 -8.29 15.75
C THR A 508 -18.92 -9.60 15.39
N PHE A 509 -17.73 -9.49 14.82
CA PHE A 509 -16.87 -10.60 14.49
C PHE A 509 -15.69 -10.68 15.45
N LEU A 510 -15.46 -11.88 15.97
CA LEU A 510 -14.36 -12.21 16.87
C LEU A 510 -13.62 -13.43 16.34
N PHE A 511 -12.30 -13.45 16.54
CA PHE A 511 -11.51 -14.61 16.14
C PHE A 511 -11.61 -15.75 17.16
N SER A 512 -11.60 -15.41 18.44
CA SER A 512 -11.66 -16.36 19.54
C SER A 512 -13.10 -16.79 19.84
N SER A 513 -13.32 -18.10 19.89
CA SER A 513 -14.59 -18.67 20.39
C SER A 513 -14.85 -18.27 21.85
N VAL A 514 -13.80 -18.18 22.67
CA VAL A 514 -13.89 -17.79 24.09
C VAL A 514 -14.39 -16.35 24.20
N GLU A 515 -13.80 -15.44 23.43
CA GLU A 515 -14.22 -14.03 23.42
C GLU A 515 -15.64 -13.86 22.88
N ALA A 516 -16.00 -14.60 21.83
CA ALA A 516 -17.35 -14.58 21.27
C ALA A 516 -18.40 -14.95 22.33
N GLU A 517 -18.14 -15.99 23.13
CA GLU A 517 -19.04 -16.39 24.22
C GLU A 517 -19.04 -15.39 25.39
N LEU A 518 -17.93 -14.72 25.67
CA LEU A 518 -17.87 -13.66 26.67
C LEU A 518 -18.75 -12.46 26.25
N VAL A 519 -18.65 -12.00 25.00
CA VAL A 519 -19.48 -10.88 24.51
C VAL A 519 -20.96 -11.26 24.51
N LYS A 520 -21.32 -12.48 24.09
CA LYS A 520 -22.74 -12.94 24.15
C LYS A 520 -23.29 -12.96 25.58
N LYS A 521 -22.46 -13.32 26.57
CA LYS A 521 -22.85 -13.28 27.99
C LYS A 521 -22.98 -11.85 28.51
N MET A 522 -22.07 -10.96 28.11
CA MET A 522 -22.09 -9.55 28.52
C MET A 522 -23.24 -8.76 27.87
N ILE A 523 -23.58 -9.09 26.62
CA ILE A 523 -24.59 -8.42 25.81
C ILE A 523 -25.56 -9.49 25.29
N PRO A 524 -26.50 -9.97 26.12
CA PRO A 524 -27.47 -10.99 25.71
C PRO A 524 -28.26 -10.53 24.48
N GLY A 525 -28.34 -11.39 23.46
CA GLY A 525 -29.02 -11.11 22.19
C GLY A 525 -28.16 -10.37 21.14
N SER A 526 -26.89 -10.06 21.45
CA SER A 526 -25.95 -9.52 20.47
C SER A 526 -25.67 -10.52 19.33
N ASN A 527 -25.52 -9.99 18.11
CA ASN A 527 -25.20 -10.78 16.93
C ASN A 527 -23.68 -10.93 16.78
N VAL A 528 -23.12 -11.82 17.59
CA VAL A 528 -21.68 -12.12 17.62
C VAL A 528 -21.39 -13.40 16.85
N ARG A 529 -20.41 -13.34 15.93
CA ARG A 529 -20.01 -14.47 15.09
C ARG A 529 -18.51 -14.71 15.21
N GLN A 530 -18.14 -15.98 15.41
CA GLN A 530 -16.74 -16.38 15.34
C GLN A 530 -16.33 -16.50 13.87
N VAL A 531 -15.15 -15.98 13.52
CA VAL A 531 -14.52 -16.18 12.21
C VAL A 531 -13.03 -16.52 12.40
N PRO A 532 -12.36 -17.19 11.44
CA PRO A 532 -10.93 -17.46 11.55
C PRO A 532 -10.07 -16.18 11.47
N VAL A 533 -8.92 -16.18 12.16
CA VAL A 533 -7.98 -15.03 12.13
C VAL A 533 -7.31 -14.87 10.77
N TYR A 534 -6.93 -15.98 10.13
CA TYR A 534 -6.32 -16.03 8.80
C TYR A 534 -7.10 -16.97 7.90
N LEU A 535 -7.00 -16.74 6.58
CA LEU A 535 -7.68 -17.53 5.56
C LEU A 535 -6.65 -18.22 4.68
N TYR A 536 -6.57 -19.53 4.79
CA TYR A 536 -5.72 -20.39 3.97
C TYR A 536 -6.57 -21.14 2.95
N ASN A 537 -6.24 -20.94 1.68
CA ASN A 537 -6.93 -21.62 0.58
C ASN A 537 -6.23 -22.92 0.16
N ASN A 538 -4.90 -22.98 0.31
CA ASN A 538 -4.08 -24.12 -0.09
C ASN A 538 -3.13 -24.49 1.06
N ILE A 539 -3.49 -25.50 1.85
CA ILE A 539 -2.62 -26.13 2.84
C ILE A 539 -2.16 -27.47 2.27
N PRO A 540 -0.85 -27.77 2.24
CA PRO A 540 -0.37 -29.05 1.74
C PRO A 540 -0.79 -30.20 2.67
N GLU A 541 -0.92 -31.41 2.13
CA GLU A 541 -1.27 -32.60 2.92
C GLU A 541 -0.12 -33.04 3.86
N SER A 542 1.13 -32.68 3.53
CA SER A 542 2.32 -32.98 4.30
C SER A 542 3.33 -31.83 4.24
N THR A 543 4.31 -31.83 5.15
CA THR A 543 5.37 -30.81 5.13
C THR A 543 6.47 -31.13 4.11
N ASP A 544 7.17 -30.10 3.63
CA ASP A 544 8.22 -30.23 2.60
C ASP A 544 9.51 -30.90 3.14
N ALA A 545 9.79 -30.74 4.43
CA ALA A 545 11.00 -31.24 5.08
C ALA A 545 10.67 -32.24 6.19
N PRO A 546 11.27 -33.45 6.17
CA PRO A 546 11.04 -34.47 7.20
C PRO A 546 11.74 -34.09 8.52
N PHE A 547 11.35 -34.77 9.60
CA PHE A 547 11.85 -34.56 10.97
C PHE A 547 13.38 -34.48 11.05
N GLU A 548 14.10 -35.36 10.35
CA GLU A 548 15.56 -35.50 10.44
C GLU A 548 16.31 -34.29 9.89
N LYS A 549 15.70 -33.52 8.99
CA LYS A 549 16.30 -32.31 8.41
C LYS A 549 16.02 -31.05 9.22
N ARG A 550 15.24 -31.16 10.29
CA ARG A 550 14.83 -30.04 11.12
C ARG A 550 15.61 -30.04 12.43
N THR A 551 15.98 -28.87 12.93
CA THR A 551 16.69 -28.70 14.21
C THR A 551 16.23 -27.41 14.88
N ASP A 552 16.61 -27.16 16.13
CA ASP A 552 16.41 -25.87 16.80
C ASP A 552 14.94 -25.53 17.09
N LEU A 553 14.76 -24.44 17.85
CA LEU A 553 13.49 -23.96 18.38
C LEU A 553 13.17 -22.58 17.80
N LEU A 554 11.89 -22.31 17.54
CA LEU A 554 11.41 -21.04 16.97
C LEU A 554 10.40 -20.36 17.89
N VAL A 555 10.59 -19.07 18.14
CA VAL A 555 9.58 -18.19 18.71
C VAL A 555 9.36 -17.01 17.78
N VAL A 556 8.09 -16.73 17.50
CA VAL A 556 7.67 -15.58 16.67
C VAL A 556 6.88 -14.61 17.53
N GLY A 557 7.11 -13.30 17.39
CA GLY A 557 6.30 -12.28 18.06
C GLY A 557 6.73 -10.85 17.74
N GLY A 558 5.76 -9.93 17.64
CA GLY A 558 6.05 -8.50 17.64
C GLY A 558 6.29 -8.01 19.06
N PHE A 559 7.46 -7.43 19.33
CA PHE A 559 7.93 -7.14 20.70
C PHE A 559 7.53 -5.76 21.25
N LYS A 560 6.85 -4.93 20.43
CA LYS A 560 6.01 -3.83 20.95
C LYS A 560 4.82 -4.31 21.77
N HIS A 561 4.40 -5.57 21.58
CA HIS A 561 3.31 -6.16 22.34
C HIS A 561 3.87 -6.86 23.59
N SER A 562 3.60 -6.30 24.77
CA SER A 562 4.19 -6.74 26.04
C SER A 562 4.03 -8.23 26.38
N PRO A 563 2.93 -8.94 26.03
CA PRO A 563 2.86 -10.39 26.23
C PRO A 563 3.97 -11.18 25.54
N ASN A 564 4.42 -10.76 24.35
CA ASN A 564 5.47 -11.47 23.62
C ASN A 564 6.83 -11.31 24.28
N THR A 565 7.14 -10.11 24.78
CA THR A 565 8.37 -9.84 25.53
C THR A 565 8.39 -10.64 26.82
N ASP A 566 7.30 -10.60 27.59
CA ASP A 566 7.15 -11.39 28.82
C ASP A 566 7.39 -12.90 28.58
N ALA A 567 6.76 -13.45 27.54
CA ALA A 567 6.86 -14.86 27.17
C ALA A 567 8.29 -15.28 26.84
N VAL A 568 9.02 -14.49 26.05
CA VAL A 568 10.41 -14.81 25.69
C VAL A 568 11.34 -14.68 26.90
N MET A 569 11.12 -13.69 27.76
CA MET A 569 11.91 -13.54 28.99
C MET A 569 11.70 -14.71 29.95
N TRP A 570 10.46 -15.18 30.10
CA TRP A 570 10.15 -16.38 30.89
C TRP A 570 10.80 -17.64 30.28
N LEU A 571 10.68 -17.82 28.96
CA LEU A 571 11.32 -18.91 28.23
C LEU A 571 12.83 -18.95 28.45
N ILE A 572 13.53 -17.83 28.23
CA ILE A 572 15.01 -17.80 28.34
C ILE A 572 15.47 -18.02 29.78
N ARG A 573 14.76 -17.46 30.77
CA ARG A 573 15.21 -17.48 32.17
C ARG A 573 14.88 -18.78 32.90
N GLU A 574 13.74 -19.39 32.62
CA GLU A 574 13.23 -20.50 33.45
C GLU A 574 13.11 -21.82 32.68
N ILE A 575 12.81 -21.80 31.39
CA ILE A 575 12.51 -23.01 30.60
C ILE A 575 13.74 -23.47 29.80
N LEU A 576 14.38 -22.57 29.07
CA LEU A 576 15.50 -22.85 28.19
C LEU A 576 16.71 -23.47 28.92
N PRO A 577 17.05 -23.08 30.16
CA PRO A 577 18.11 -23.77 30.92
C PRO A 577 17.81 -25.24 31.16
N LEU A 578 16.54 -25.60 31.41
CA LEU A 578 16.11 -26.99 31.60
C LEU A 578 16.19 -27.77 30.27
N ILE A 579 15.79 -27.15 29.16
CA ILE A 579 15.91 -27.75 27.83
C ILE A 579 17.39 -28.03 27.49
N ARG A 580 18.28 -27.08 27.78
CA ARG A 580 19.71 -27.18 27.46
C ARG A 580 20.49 -28.17 28.33
N GLN A 581 19.92 -28.64 29.45
CA GLN A 581 20.52 -29.76 30.19
C GLN A 581 20.50 -31.05 29.36
N GLU A 582 19.44 -31.26 28.57
CA GLU A 582 19.27 -32.45 27.72
C GLU A 582 19.65 -32.19 26.26
N LEU A 583 19.55 -30.94 25.79
CA LEU A 583 19.85 -30.53 24.42
C LEU A 583 20.86 -29.34 24.41
N PRO A 584 22.15 -29.56 24.72
CA PRO A 584 23.10 -28.46 24.98
C PRO A 584 23.29 -27.48 23.82
N ASP A 585 23.30 -27.99 22.59
CA ASP A 585 23.61 -27.21 21.38
C ASP A 585 22.36 -26.61 20.71
N VAL A 586 21.17 -26.78 21.29
CA VAL A 586 19.93 -26.33 20.65
C VAL A 586 19.87 -24.80 20.56
N LYS A 587 19.66 -24.30 19.35
CA LYS A 587 19.46 -22.87 19.14
C LYS A 587 18.00 -22.50 19.34
N LEU A 588 17.79 -21.29 19.87
CA LEU A 588 16.50 -20.64 19.93
C LEU A 588 16.52 -19.44 18.99
N TYR A 589 15.71 -19.49 17.93
CA TYR A 589 15.46 -18.35 17.06
C TYR A 589 14.29 -17.53 17.60
N ILE A 590 14.54 -16.25 17.83
CA ILE A 590 13.59 -15.28 18.36
C ILE A 590 13.37 -14.24 17.26
N VAL A 591 12.19 -14.32 16.65
CA VAL A 591 11.88 -13.62 15.40
C VAL A 591 10.77 -12.62 15.61
N GLY A 592 10.98 -11.41 15.14
CA GLY A 592 9.94 -10.40 15.03
C GLY A 592 10.42 -9.00 15.38
N ARG A 593 9.56 -8.03 15.08
CA ARG A 593 9.92 -6.62 15.08
C ARG A 593 10.01 -6.00 16.47
N ASP A 594 10.83 -4.96 16.53
CA ASP A 594 11.00 -4.07 17.68
C ASP A 594 11.42 -4.77 18.99
N PRO A 595 12.39 -5.71 18.98
CA PRO A 595 12.87 -6.33 20.22
C PRO A 595 13.44 -5.26 21.16
N PRO A 596 13.04 -5.22 22.44
CA PRO A 596 13.59 -4.25 23.39
C PRO A 596 15.07 -4.50 23.62
N GLU A 597 15.80 -3.47 24.03
CA GLU A 597 17.24 -3.55 24.34
C GLU A 597 17.56 -4.66 25.35
N SER A 598 16.68 -4.85 26.35
CA SER A 598 16.80 -5.92 27.35
C SER A 598 16.74 -7.33 26.74
N LEU A 599 16.00 -7.51 25.66
CA LEU A 599 15.96 -8.78 24.92
C LEU A 599 17.19 -8.88 24.01
N MET A 600 17.53 -7.81 23.29
CA MET A 600 18.72 -7.78 22.43
C MET A 600 20.02 -8.09 23.20
N ALA A 601 20.12 -7.66 24.45
CA ALA A 601 21.25 -7.97 25.34
C ALA A 601 21.41 -9.48 25.65
N LEU A 602 20.40 -10.30 25.37
CA LEU A 602 20.43 -11.76 25.54
C LEU A 602 20.82 -12.51 24.26
N ALA A 603 21.12 -11.78 23.17
CA ALA A 603 21.57 -12.36 21.90
C ALA A 603 22.89 -13.13 22.09
N SER A 604 22.97 -14.32 21.50
CA SER A 604 24.18 -15.15 21.48
C SER A 604 24.15 -16.11 20.30
N GLU A 605 25.19 -16.93 20.12
CA GLU A 605 25.20 -17.97 19.09
C GLU A 605 24.05 -18.99 19.24
N LEU A 606 23.58 -19.19 20.48
CA LEU A 606 22.48 -20.11 20.80
C LEU A 606 21.12 -19.38 20.98
N ASN A 607 21.13 -18.06 21.18
CA ASN A 607 19.93 -17.22 21.25
C ASN A 607 19.94 -16.25 20.07
N VAL A 608 19.43 -16.69 18.91
CA VAL A 608 19.49 -15.92 17.67
C VAL A 608 18.29 -14.97 17.60
N ILE A 609 18.51 -13.69 17.90
CA ILE A 609 17.49 -12.65 17.81
C ILE A 609 17.64 -11.94 16.47
N THR A 610 16.66 -12.09 15.58
CA THR A 610 16.77 -11.62 14.19
C THR A 610 16.24 -10.21 13.96
N GLY A 611 15.34 -9.74 14.84
CA GLY A 611 14.50 -8.58 14.54
C GLY A 611 13.51 -8.86 13.41
N ALA A 612 13.24 -7.84 12.59
CA ALA A 612 12.38 -7.95 11.41
C ALA A 612 13.02 -8.84 10.34
N ILE A 613 12.26 -9.79 9.81
CA ILE A 613 12.65 -10.58 8.63
C ILE A 613 11.51 -10.61 7.61
N SER A 614 11.81 -10.99 6.38
CA SER A 614 10.82 -11.19 5.32
C SER A 614 9.96 -12.44 5.55
N ASP A 615 8.80 -12.51 4.89
CA ASP A 615 7.92 -13.69 4.95
C ASP A 615 8.60 -14.96 4.41
N ASP A 616 9.48 -14.84 3.40
CA ASP A 616 10.23 -15.97 2.86
C ASP A 616 11.26 -16.50 3.86
N GLU A 617 11.96 -15.61 4.56
CA GLU A 617 12.88 -15.99 5.65
C GLU A 617 12.12 -16.63 6.82
N LEU A 618 10.95 -16.08 7.17
CA LEU A 618 10.09 -16.65 8.21
C LEU A 618 9.56 -18.03 7.82
N LYS A 619 9.12 -18.21 6.57
CA LYS A 619 8.70 -19.51 6.02
C LYS A 619 9.85 -20.52 6.02
N SER A 620 11.06 -20.07 5.68
CA SER A 620 12.27 -20.90 5.78
C SER A 620 12.53 -21.35 7.21
N LEU A 621 12.35 -20.48 8.21
CA LEU A 621 12.43 -20.84 9.63
C LEU A 621 11.36 -21.85 10.04
N TYR A 622 10.09 -21.67 9.66
CA TYR A 622 9.05 -22.65 9.92
C TYR A 622 9.36 -24.03 9.32
N THR A 623 10.04 -24.07 8.17
CA THR A 623 10.37 -25.30 7.46
C THR A 623 11.59 -26.02 8.05
N ARG A 624 12.61 -25.29 8.50
CA ARG A 624 13.87 -25.88 9.00
C ARG A 624 13.91 -26.07 10.51
N THR A 625 13.06 -25.38 11.26
CA THR A 625 13.04 -25.52 12.73
C THR A 625 12.29 -26.77 13.15
N ARG A 626 12.67 -27.35 14.30
CA ARG A 626 12.04 -28.58 14.79
C ARG A 626 10.77 -28.29 15.57
N LEU A 627 10.73 -27.25 16.38
CA LEU A 627 9.53 -26.90 17.17
C LEU A 627 9.29 -25.40 17.21
N ALA A 628 8.01 -25.00 17.19
CA ALA A 628 7.59 -23.66 17.57
C ALA A 628 7.22 -23.62 19.06
N LEU A 629 7.63 -22.57 19.75
CA LEU A 629 7.29 -22.35 21.16
C LEU A 629 6.40 -21.11 21.31
N VAL A 630 5.29 -21.25 22.04
CA VAL A 630 4.34 -20.16 22.33
C VAL A 630 4.11 -20.04 23.85
N PRO A 631 5.10 -19.53 24.62
CA PRO A 631 5.09 -19.56 26.08
C PRO A 631 4.38 -18.34 26.70
N LEU A 632 3.17 -18.01 26.22
CA LEU A 632 2.45 -16.80 26.66
C LEU A 632 1.83 -16.98 28.05
N ARG A 633 2.12 -16.10 29.01
CA ARG A 633 1.52 -16.16 30.35
C ARG A 633 0.20 -15.37 30.46
N TYR A 634 0.01 -14.38 29.60
CA TYR A 634 -1.21 -13.59 29.49
C TYR A 634 -1.44 -13.10 28.05
N GLY A 635 -2.62 -12.53 27.79
CA GLY A 635 -3.04 -12.04 26.48
C GLY A 635 -4.54 -12.30 26.22
N ALA A 636 -5.05 -11.83 25.08
CA ALA A 636 -6.42 -12.09 24.60
C ALA A 636 -6.40 -12.36 23.08
N GLY A 637 -7.52 -12.78 22.50
CA GLY A 637 -7.60 -13.15 21.09
C GLY A 637 -6.87 -14.44 20.69
N VAL A 638 -7.07 -14.82 19.42
CA VAL A 638 -6.34 -15.94 18.79
C VAL A 638 -4.92 -15.50 18.44
N LYS A 639 -3.94 -16.37 18.71
CA LYS A 639 -2.54 -16.09 18.41
C LYS A 639 -2.21 -16.52 16.98
N GLY A 640 -2.05 -15.55 16.09
CA GLY A 640 -1.69 -15.79 14.68
C GLY A 640 -0.49 -16.73 14.51
N LYS A 641 0.57 -16.52 15.30
CA LYS A 641 1.78 -17.37 15.32
C LYS A 641 1.53 -18.85 15.58
N THR A 642 0.51 -19.18 16.37
CA THR A 642 0.12 -20.58 16.64
C THR A 642 -0.49 -21.16 15.37
N VAL A 643 -1.42 -20.43 14.74
CA VAL A 643 -2.07 -20.85 13.50
C VAL A 643 -1.06 -20.94 12.34
N GLU A 644 -0.12 -19.99 12.23
CA GLU A 644 0.93 -19.99 11.21
C GLU A 644 1.89 -21.16 11.36
N ALA A 645 2.29 -21.49 12.59
CA ALA A 645 3.10 -22.69 12.84
C ALA A 645 2.33 -23.96 12.44
N MET A 646 1.04 -24.07 12.79
CA MET A 646 0.20 -25.18 12.37
C MET A 646 0.04 -25.26 10.85
N ALA A 647 -0.09 -24.12 10.17
CA ALA A 647 -0.25 -24.03 8.72
C ALA A 647 1.01 -24.47 7.95
N ASN A 648 2.18 -24.40 8.60
CA ASN A 648 3.45 -24.92 8.09
C ASN A 648 3.76 -26.35 8.61
N GLY A 649 2.80 -26.97 9.32
CA GLY A 649 2.95 -28.30 9.92
C GLY A 649 4.09 -28.38 10.93
N LEU A 650 4.46 -27.26 11.57
CA LEU A 650 5.48 -27.24 12.62
C LEU A 650 4.82 -27.59 13.96
N PRO A 651 5.21 -28.68 14.65
CA PRO A 651 4.69 -28.99 15.96
C PRO A 651 5.01 -27.91 17.00
N ILE A 652 4.07 -27.69 17.90
CA ILE A 652 4.07 -26.56 18.83
C ILE A 652 4.07 -27.07 20.27
N VAL A 653 4.86 -26.43 21.12
CA VAL A 653 4.66 -26.45 22.58
C VAL A 653 4.20 -25.07 23.02
N SER A 654 3.10 -24.99 23.74
CA SER A 654 2.43 -23.74 24.10
C SER A 654 1.91 -23.76 25.53
N THR A 655 1.59 -22.60 26.07
CA THR A 655 0.71 -22.47 27.24
C THR A 655 -0.75 -22.58 26.83
N SER A 656 -1.64 -22.73 27.81
CA SER A 656 -3.10 -22.69 27.62
C SER A 656 -3.55 -21.35 27.01
N ILE A 657 -2.87 -20.25 27.37
CA ILE A 657 -3.11 -18.91 26.79
C ILE A 657 -2.68 -18.84 25.31
N GLY A 658 -1.63 -19.55 24.90
CA GLY A 658 -1.15 -19.54 23.51
C GLY A 658 -2.04 -20.30 22.52
N VAL A 659 -2.90 -21.20 23.01
CA VAL A 659 -3.88 -21.97 22.20
C VAL A 659 -5.33 -21.50 22.39
N GLU A 660 -5.55 -20.52 23.27
CA GLU A 660 -6.90 -20.01 23.57
C GLU A 660 -7.63 -19.52 22.31
N GLY A 661 -8.93 -19.82 22.22
CA GLY A 661 -9.78 -19.39 21.11
C GLY A 661 -9.66 -20.23 19.85
N ILE A 662 -8.90 -21.34 19.89
CA ILE A 662 -8.73 -22.30 18.79
C ILE A 662 -9.33 -23.67 19.21
N PRO A 663 -10.64 -23.90 19.04
CA PRO A 663 -11.34 -25.07 19.62
C PRO A 663 -10.78 -26.42 19.16
N GLY A 664 -10.38 -27.29 20.08
CA GLY A 664 -9.86 -28.62 19.76
C GLY A 664 -8.36 -28.66 19.48
N SER A 665 -7.68 -27.51 19.45
CA SER A 665 -6.22 -27.43 19.24
C SER A 665 -5.41 -28.03 20.38
N GLU A 666 -5.98 -28.14 21.58
CA GLU A 666 -5.38 -28.81 22.74
C GLU A 666 -5.11 -30.30 22.51
N ASN A 667 -5.75 -30.91 21.49
CA ASN A 667 -5.52 -32.29 21.07
C ASN A 667 -4.42 -32.43 19.99
N ILE A 668 -3.84 -31.30 19.57
CA ILE A 668 -2.86 -31.20 18.48
C ILE A 668 -1.57 -30.57 18.99
N VAL A 669 -1.67 -29.54 19.82
CA VAL A 669 -0.56 -28.80 20.42
C VAL A 669 -0.22 -29.39 21.79
N GLU A 670 1.06 -29.48 22.14
CA GLU A 670 1.45 -29.83 23.51
C GLU A 670 1.29 -28.60 24.43
N VAL A 671 0.41 -28.72 25.42
CA VAL A 671 0.09 -27.64 26.35
C VAL A 671 0.74 -27.87 27.72
N ALA A 672 1.44 -26.87 28.24
CA ALA A 672 1.97 -26.82 29.60
C ALA A 672 2.04 -25.37 30.09
N ASP A 673 1.64 -25.12 31.34
CA ASP A 673 1.60 -23.78 31.93
C ASP A 673 2.72 -23.52 32.95
N ASP A 674 3.44 -24.56 33.38
CA ASP A 674 4.60 -24.48 34.26
C ASP A 674 5.91 -24.74 33.52
N ALA A 675 7.00 -24.13 33.99
CA ALA A 675 8.29 -24.14 33.28
C ALA A 675 8.87 -25.55 33.13
N CYS A 676 8.75 -26.39 34.16
CA CYS A 676 9.29 -27.74 34.16
C CYS A 676 8.54 -28.65 33.19
N ALA A 677 7.20 -28.67 33.23
CA ALA A 677 6.39 -29.44 32.31
C ALA A 677 6.56 -28.92 30.87
N PHE A 678 6.65 -27.60 30.68
CA PHE A 678 6.91 -27.02 29.36
C PHE A 678 8.24 -27.53 28.79
N ALA A 679 9.32 -27.46 29.56
CA ALA A 679 10.63 -27.97 29.14
C ALA A 679 10.58 -29.47 28.81
N GLN A 680 9.93 -30.29 29.65
CA GLN A 680 9.78 -31.73 29.42
C GLN A 680 9.02 -32.03 28.13
N LYS A 681 7.94 -31.28 27.85
CA LYS A 681 7.17 -31.41 26.59
C LYS A 681 8.03 -31.05 25.38
N VAL A 682 8.85 -30.00 25.47
CA VAL A 682 9.80 -29.64 24.41
C VAL A 682 10.79 -30.77 24.17
N ILE A 683 11.46 -31.27 25.21
CA ILE A 683 12.47 -32.34 25.09
C ILE A 683 11.86 -33.61 24.50
N PHE A 684 10.70 -34.03 25.01
CA PHE A 684 10.00 -35.23 24.51
C PHE A 684 9.65 -35.08 23.03
N LEU A 685 9.02 -33.97 22.64
CA LEU A 685 8.59 -33.77 21.27
C LEU A 685 9.76 -33.51 20.30
N TYR A 686 10.87 -32.97 20.80
CA TYR A 686 12.10 -32.74 20.02
C TYR A 686 12.82 -34.04 19.64
N THR A 687 12.60 -35.12 20.40
CA THR A 687 13.30 -36.41 20.25
C THR A 687 12.42 -37.53 19.71
N ASP A 688 11.09 -37.40 19.78
CA ASP A 688 10.13 -38.39 19.27
C ASP A 688 9.62 -38.04 17.86
N SER A 689 10.24 -38.63 16.84
CA SER A 689 9.85 -38.41 15.43
C SER A 689 8.44 -38.91 15.10
N THR A 690 7.95 -39.95 15.78
CA THR A 690 6.63 -40.53 15.51
C THR A 690 5.54 -39.59 15.97
N ARG A 691 5.65 -39.09 17.21
CA ARG A 691 4.72 -38.10 17.74
C ARG A 691 4.82 -36.78 16.98
N TRP A 692 6.03 -36.35 16.64
CA TRP A 692 6.26 -35.15 15.85
C TRP A 692 5.51 -35.19 14.50
N ASN A 693 5.67 -36.27 13.73
CA ASN A 693 4.99 -36.43 12.44
C ASN A 693 3.47 -36.47 12.61
N GLY A 694 2.98 -37.20 13.62
CA GLY A 694 1.54 -37.25 13.91
C GLY A 694 0.93 -35.89 14.29
N ILE A 695 1.66 -35.03 15.00
CA ILE A 695 1.21 -33.66 15.32
C ILE A 695 1.27 -32.76 14.09
N SER A 696 2.34 -32.87 13.28
CA SER A 696 2.51 -32.11 12.04
C SER A 696 1.33 -32.34 11.09
N GLU A 697 0.98 -33.60 10.80
CA GLU A 697 -0.14 -33.96 9.93
C GLU A 697 -1.48 -33.45 10.47
N LYS A 698 -1.75 -33.66 11.76
CA LYS A 698 -2.97 -33.16 12.41
C LYS A 698 -3.07 -31.64 12.36
N SER A 699 -1.95 -30.93 12.47
CA SER A 699 -1.91 -29.46 12.37
C SER A 699 -2.33 -28.97 11.00
N LEU A 700 -1.78 -29.55 9.93
CA LEU A 700 -2.14 -29.22 8.55
C LEU A 700 -3.62 -29.49 8.28
N GLN A 701 -4.11 -30.69 8.66
CA GLN A 701 -5.51 -31.07 8.51
C GLN A 701 -6.45 -30.12 9.28
N TYR A 702 -6.07 -29.72 10.48
CA TYR A 702 -6.84 -28.79 11.29
C TYR A 702 -6.93 -27.41 10.63
N VAL A 703 -5.80 -26.88 10.13
CA VAL A 703 -5.79 -25.58 9.45
C VAL A 703 -6.64 -25.61 8.18
N ALA A 704 -6.48 -26.64 7.35
CA ALA A 704 -7.28 -26.82 6.13
C ALA A 704 -8.80 -26.84 6.42
N LYS A 705 -9.20 -27.42 7.56
CA LYS A 705 -10.61 -27.54 7.95
C LYS A 705 -11.19 -26.30 8.62
N HIS A 706 -10.40 -25.57 9.42
CA HIS A 706 -10.92 -24.53 10.33
C HIS A 706 -10.54 -23.11 9.95
N PHE A 707 -9.48 -22.92 9.17
CA PHE A 707 -8.98 -21.60 8.75
C PHE A 707 -9.11 -21.42 7.23
N SER A 708 -10.22 -21.89 6.67
CA SER A 708 -10.54 -21.74 5.24
C SER A 708 -11.67 -20.73 5.03
N ASN A 709 -11.83 -20.31 3.77
CA ASN A 709 -12.93 -19.47 3.32
C ASN A 709 -14.33 -20.04 3.66
N VAL A 710 -14.47 -21.37 3.78
CA VAL A 710 -15.76 -22.04 4.07
C VAL A 710 -16.30 -21.66 5.44
N ASN A 711 -15.42 -21.46 6.43
CA ASN A 711 -15.82 -21.08 7.78
C ASN A 711 -16.34 -19.64 7.81
N VAL A 712 -15.73 -18.75 7.03
CA VAL A 712 -16.22 -17.39 6.86
C VAL A 712 -17.54 -17.39 6.12
N ASP A 713 -17.69 -18.16 5.03
CA ASP A 713 -18.98 -18.29 4.33
C ASP A 713 -20.10 -18.68 5.29
N THR A 714 -19.85 -19.66 6.17
CA THR A 714 -20.81 -20.08 7.19
C THR A 714 -21.20 -18.95 8.13
N ALA A 715 -20.22 -18.19 8.63
CA ALA A 715 -20.44 -17.00 9.44
C ALA A 715 -21.08 -15.85 8.66
N MET A 716 -21.02 -15.86 7.33
CA MET A 716 -21.48 -14.78 6.45
C MET A 716 -22.74 -15.09 5.62
N ASN A 717 -23.30 -16.29 5.75
CA ASN A 717 -24.37 -16.83 4.92
C ASN A 717 -25.63 -15.95 4.85
N ASP A 718 -25.96 -15.23 5.93
CA ASP A 718 -27.18 -14.41 5.99
C ASP A 718 -27.05 -13.04 5.30
N PHE A 719 -25.87 -12.68 4.80
CA PHE A 719 -25.63 -11.33 4.24
C PHE A 719 -24.87 -11.32 2.91
N LEU A 720 -23.95 -12.27 2.71
CA LEU A 720 -23.36 -12.57 1.41
C LEU A 720 -24.02 -13.85 0.89
N PRO A 721 -24.91 -13.78 -0.13
CA PRO A 721 -25.40 -14.99 -0.75
C PRO A 721 -24.19 -15.77 -1.26
N ALA A 722 -24.05 -17.02 -0.82
CA ALA A 722 -22.94 -17.88 -1.21
C ALA A 722 -22.70 -17.76 -2.72
N ALA A 723 -21.54 -17.23 -3.10
CA ALA A 723 -21.08 -17.25 -4.46
C ALA A 723 -20.75 -18.71 -4.82
N LEU A 724 -21.79 -19.48 -5.15
CA LEU A 724 -21.74 -20.78 -5.82
C LEU A 724 -20.58 -21.69 -5.40
N ASN A 725 -20.78 -22.39 -4.30
CA ASN A 725 -20.28 -23.76 -4.17
C ASN A 725 -20.90 -24.60 -5.30
N LYS A 726 -20.26 -24.59 -6.48
CA LYS A 726 -20.34 -25.60 -7.55
C LYS A 726 -19.38 -25.20 -8.67
N ARG A 727 -18.13 -25.62 -8.53
CA ARG A 727 -17.52 -26.59 -9.47
C ARG A 727 -16.29 -27.22 -8.88
#